data_AF-A0A1Y4AKS2-F1
#
_entry.id   AF-A0A1Y4AKS2-F1
#
_cell.length_a   1.000
_cell.length_b   1.000
_cell.length_c   1.000
_cell.angle_alpha   90.00
_cell.angle_beta   90.00
_cell.angle_gamma   90.00
#
_symmetry.space_group_name_H-M   'P 1'
#
loop_
_entity.id
_entity.type
_entity.pdbx_description
1 polymer ?
#
loop_
_entity_poly.entity_id
_entity_poly.type
_entity_poly.pdbx_seq_one_letter_code
_entity_poly.pdbx_strand_id
1 'polypeptide(L)'
;MKQKLAFCCAGLLCLLAACTDKSESLALGQQGGICIIGSADGFTSLPQTRTQVGDVSEDGALLIEWSAGDRIGVFGDGSTANALFTGNNDAPAPTTTFAGTLTGGDMPVYAYYPYQEGVSDKTVIPIEIPAEQMYTDESSVAQYDFKASREIVADPSGGYRVQFRQLAALVRFEIDLTGVQSLADDELLMNITIHPTDNTVPMTGSFTYNLTNLDAGLQPGDATNSGITLLFTYPPTAREKAIAYAVVAPGKHEGETWTCTFTTDRQTGTFTTTALCDFEAGKYYTVPLTASVLANNYAEIEDIPENELEETANCYVVTQPGEHSFKATVIGNGVKGIISGAGFHTDTPYINPKSAKVLWSSKKDFVTDVRVENGRVRYTIPESIAFSDGTVSGNAVIAVYSEPDCQGEILWSWHIWGTQGLPEDEEYTNQAGATFLVMDRELGASSPGRYDDPLLYQWGRKDPFPSCDIQGSRFFLDGTTLTSIDNLKGWAYKLQKDDATIEDAVRNPMYLVAGTSQSAQHNWLGKTNVNLWGGGDKELPDNLTASEAGADWVYGKTIYDPSPVGYRVASIFTFSGFTDMPSGTTADVTEPNEGNSIVAARLDYINFVKHSSNTWYFKKNADDTEGAQYADIVVRDGYLGYEKKNNGKGGYWWTAESFVGEDGKTYACYLKTDAYKTGSTVAGSKSGNVIETYGRDKTLLRDAYAVRCVREK
;
A
#
# COMPACT_ATOMS: atom_id res chain seq x y z
N MET A 1 -48.32 29.59 -37.20
CA MET A 1 -49.54 30.36 -36.83
C MET A 1 -49.95 29.86 -35.45
N LYS A 2 -49.39 30.41 -34.37
CA LYS A 2 -49.91 31.52 -33.55
C LYS A 2 -51.26 31.22 -32.87
N GLN A 3 -51.22 31.00 -31.55
CA GLN A 3 -51.94 31.71 -30.46
C GLN A 3 -52.22 30.73 -29.30
N LYS A 4 -51.61 30.87 -28.11
CA LYS A 4 -51.65 31.95 -27.08
C LYS A 4 -52.90 31.89 -26.20
N LEU A 5 -52.66 31.81 -24.88
CA LEU A 5 -53.12 32.67 -23.76
C LEU A 5 -52.92 31.86 -22.45
N ALA A 6 -52.59 32.36 -21.26
CA ALA A 6 -52.53 33.70 -20.64
C ALA A 6 -51.76 33.51 -19.30
N PHE A 7 -50.72 34.27 -18.95
CA PHE A 7 -50.64 35.65 -18.41
C PHE A 7 -50.61 35.73 -16.87
N CYS A 8 -49.53 36.33 -16.35
CA CYS A 8 -49.44 37.32 -15.25
C CYS A 8 -47.93 37.52 -14.93
N CYS A 9 -47.18 38.47 -15.49
CA CYS A 9 -47.16 39.94 -15.33
C CYS A 9 -46.90 40.46 -13.89
N ALA A 10 -45.63 40.77 -13.61
CA ALA A 10 -45.10 42.02 -12.99
C ALA A 10 -43.55 41.88 -12.98
N GLY A 11 -42.68 42.74 -13.49
CA GLY A 11 -42.78 44.10 -13.99
C GLY A 11 -42.08 45.10 -13.06
N LEU A 12 -40.76 45.32 -13.21
CA LEU A 12 -40.00 46.59 -13.13
C LEU A 12 -38.48 46.25 -13.09
N LEU A 13 -37.66 46.55 -14.10
CA LEU A 13 -37.00 47.80 -14.49
C LEU A 13 -35.96 48.36 -13.48
N CYS A 14 -34.71 48.31 -13.94
CA CYS A 14 -33.56 49.19 -13.73
C CYS A 14 -33.08 49.48 -12.29
N LEU A 15 -31.81 49.17 -12.04
CA LEU A 15 -30.79 50.16 -11.61
C LEU A 15 -29.40 49.52 -11.74
N LEU A 16 -28.61 50.02 -12.68
CA LEU A 16 -27.16 50.05 -12.56
C LEU A 16 -26.84 50.97 -11.37
N ALA A 17 -26.37 50.40 -10.27
CA ALA A 17 -25.71 51.11 -9.18
C ALA A 17 -24.28 50.54 -9.15
N ALA A 18 -23.30 51.26 -9.68
CA ALA A 18 -22.58 52.34 -8.99
C ALA A 18 -21.80 51.81 -7.79
N CYS A 19 -20.49 52.00 -7.85
CA CYS A 19 -19.55 51.77 -6.77
C CYS A 19 -20.14 52.19 -5.43
N THR A 20 -20.12 51.26 -4.48
CA THR A 20 -19.94 51.62 -3.08
C THR A 20 -18.69 50.91 -2.62
N ASP A 21 -17.57 51.64 -2.64
CA ASP A 21 -16.50 51.44 -1.69
C ASP A 21 -17.13 51.41 -0.30
N LYS A 22 -17.34 50.21 0.25
CA LYS A 22 -17.40 50.07 1.70
C LYS A 22 -15.95 50.08 2.17
N SER A 23 -15.44 51.29 2.35
CA SER A 23 -14.35 51.56 3.26
C SER A 23 -14.82 51.16 4.67
N GLU A 24 -14.62 49.90 5.04
CA GLU A 24 -14.49 49.57 6.46
C GLU A 24 -13.16 50.15 6.91
N SER A 25 -13.23 51.36 7.47
CA SER A 25 -12.13 51.95 8.22
C SER A 25 -11.90 51.06 9.46
N LEU A 26 -10.97 50.13 9.35
CA LEU A 26 -10.36 49.50 10.51
C LEU A 26 -9.56 50.59 11.23
N ALA A 27 -10.09 51.05 12.36
CA ALA A 27 -9.37 51.92 13.27
C ALA A 27 -8.15 51.15 13.80
N LEU A 28 -6.97 51.53 13.29
CA LEU A 28 -5.66 51.07 13.74
C LEU A 28 -5.47 51.43 15.23
N GLY A 29 -5.63 50.43 16.09
CA GLY A 29 -5.03 50.40 17.41
C GLY A 29 -3.61 49.83 17.31
N GLN A 30 -2.62 50.59 17.72
CA GLN A 30 -1.20 50.22 17.75
C GLN A 30 -0.96 48.89 18.50
N GLN A 31 -0.66 47.82 17.75
CA GLN A 31 0.45 46.89 17.99
C GLN A 31 0.65 45.93 16.78
N GLY A 32 1.63 46.24 15.93
CA GLY A 32 2.54 45.26 15.31
C GLY A 32 2.16 44.48 14.04
N GLY A 33 0.91 44.42 13.61
CA GLY A 33 0.51 43.61 12.43
C GLY A 33 0.79 44.27 11.07
N ILE A 34 1.43 43.55 10.16
CA ILE A 34 1.63 43.93 8.74
C ILE A 34 0.85 42.95 7.85
N CYS A 35 0.11 43.50 6.88
CA CYS A 35 -0.57 42.72 5.85
C CYS A 35 0.14 42.88 4.50
N ILE A 36 0.31 41.77 3.80
CA ILE A 36 0.90 41.70 2.47
C ILE A 36 -0.10 41.03 1.51
N ILE A 37 -0.56 41.74 0.49
CA ILE A 37 -1.36 41.16 -0.58
C ILE A 37 -0.40 40.53 -1.59
N GLY A 38 -0.34 39.21 -1.62
CA GLY A 38 0.48 38.45 -2.57
C GLY A 38 -0.28 38.19 -3.86
N SER A 39 0.33 38.57 -4.98
CA SER A 39 -0.05 38.16 -6.34
C SER A 39 1.16 37.47 -6.98
N ALA A 40 0.95 36.45 -7.80
CA ALA A 40 2.05 35.67 -8.35
C ALA A 40 1.99 35.56 -9.89
N ASP A 41 3.18 35.47 -10.50
CA ASP A 41 3.43 35.32 -11.94
C ASP A 41 3.38 33.87 -12.41
N GLY A 42 3.08 33.67 -13.70
CA GLY A 42 2.58 32.39 -14.18
C GLY A 42 3.38 31.52 -15.09
N PHE A 43 3.17 30.20 -14.99
CA PHE A 43 3.52 29.28 -16.08
C PHE A 43 2.67 29.59 -17.30
N THR A 44 3.30 30.11 -18.34
CA THR A 44 2.61 30.65 -19.52
C THR A 44 3.49 30.52 -20.76
N SER A 45 2.94 30.84 -21.93
CA SER A 45 3.71 31.43 -23.05
C SER A 45 3.92 32.96 -22.87
N LEU A 46 3.83 33.45 -21.60
CA LEU A 46 3.65 34.80 -20.97
C LEU A 46 2.19 35.13 -20.49
N PRO A 47 1.96 35.87 -19.36
CA PRO A 47 2.22 35.60 -17.91
C PRO A 47 0.95 35.66 -16.98
N GLN A 48 0.87 34.82 -15.91
CA GLN A 48 0.21 35.01 -14.56
C GLN A 48 -0.20 33.68 -13.83
N THR A 49 0.38 33.30 -12.67
CA THR A 49 0.05 32.05 -11.90
C THR A 49 0.64 32.04 -10.47
N ARG A 50 0.03 31.21 -9.62
CA ARG A 50 -0.03 31.27 -8.15
C ARG A 50 0.32 29.88 -7.53
N THR A 51 -0.34 29.26 -6.53
CA THR A 51 0.19 28.17 -5.61
C THR A 51 -0.46 26.72 -5.52
N GLN A 52 -1.57 26.38 -6.20
CA GLN A 52 -2.21 25.06 -6.51
C GLN A 52 -2.86 25.07 -7.92
N VAL A 53 -2.75 24.04 -8.76
CA VAL A 53 -3.39 24.10 -10.11
C VAL A 53 -4.92 24.27 -10.05
N GLY A 54 -5.42 25.37 -10.62
CA GLY A 54 -6.82 25.67 -10.95
C GLY A 54 -7.14 25.40 -12.43
N ASP A 55 -8.11 26.11 -13.02
CA ASP A 55 -8.55 25.88 -14.41
C ASP A 55 -7.39 25.94 -15.43
N VAL A 56 -7.42 25.06 -16.42
CA VAL A 56 -6.56 25.15 -17.60
C VAL A 56 -7.11 26.26 -18.51
N SER A 57 -6.28 27.26 -18.84
CA SER A 57 -6.70 28.36 -19.73
C SER A 57 -6.96 27.88 -21.16
N GLU A 58 -7.62 28.71 -21.98
CA GLU A 58 -7.92 28.40 -23.40
C GLU A 58 -6.66 28.09 -24.25
N ASP A 59 -5.47 28.52 -23.80
CA ASP A 59 -4.16 28.25 -24.40
C ASP A 59 -3.38 27.12 -23.69
N GLY A 60 -4.00 26.38 -22.76
CA GLY A 60 -3.43 25.19 -22.13
C GLY A 60 -2.50 25.46 -20.94
N ALA A 61 -2.45 26.69 -20.41
CA ALA A 61 -1.60 27.04 -19.28
C ALA A 61 -2.22 26.62 -17.94
N LEU A 62 -1.40 26.11 -17.01
CA LEU A 62 -1.83 25.70 -15.68
C LEU A 62 -1.89 26.90 -14.72
N LEU A 63 -3.08 27.26 -14.27
CA LEU A 63 -3.27 28.37 -13.34
C LEU A 63 -3.03 27.95 -11.89
N ILE A 64 -1.81 28.06 -11.39
CA ILE A 64 -1.52 27.71 -9.99
C ILE A 64 -2.21 28.76 -9.02
N GLU A 65 -2.78 28.48 -7.83
CA GLU A 65 -3.58 29.33 -6.87
C GLU A 65 -3.10 29.31 -5.39
N TRP A 66 -3.11 30.39 -4.61
CA TRP A 66 -2.74 30.33 -3.17
C TRP A 66 -3.65 29.40 -2.38
N SER A 67 -3.06 28.40 -1.75
CA SER A 67 -3.74 27.44 -0.87
C SER A 67 -4.01 28.05 0.49
N ALA A 68 -5.03 27.54 1.18
CA ALA A 68 -5.37 28.00 2.52
C ALA A 68 -4.20 27.71 3.48
N GLY A 69 -3.75 28.74 4.20
CA GLY A 69 -2.66 28.61 5.17
C GLY A 69 -1.25 28.57 4.58
N ASP A 70 -1.07 28.88 3.29
CA ASP A 70 0.25 29.07 2.68
C ASP A 70 1.11 30.05 3.49
N ARG A 71 2.41 29.80 3.56
CA ARG A 71 3.34 30.57 4.40
C ARG A 71 4.49 31.13 3.57
N ILE A 72 4.78 32.42 3.76
CA ILE A 72 5.91 33.11 3.12
C ILE A 72 6.90 33.60 4.18
N GLY A 73 8.18 33.64 3.81
CA GLY A 73 9.23 34.28 4.61
C GLY A 73 9.49 35.69 4.13
N VAL A 74 9.56 36.66 5.06
CA VAL A 74 9.69 38.09 4.75
C VAL A 74 10.92 38.69 5.44
N PHE A 75 11.77 39.35 4.66
CA PHE A 75 12.93 40.10 5.17
C PHE A 75 12.62 41.59 5.20
N GLY A 76 12.96 42.23 6.32
CA GLY A 76 12.82 43.68 6.50
C GLY A 76 14.05 44.47 6.04
N ASP A 77 13.91 45.79 6.01
CA ASP A 77 14.97 46.76 5.74
C ASP A 77 15.94 46.97 6.93
N GLY A 78 15.49 46.61 8.14
CA GLY A 78 16.26 46.69 9.37
C GLY A 78 16.75 45.33 9.88
N SER A 79 16.24 44.94 11.07
CA SER A 79 16.71 43.78 11.82
C SER A 79 15.93 42.48 11.55
N THR A 80 14.80 42.59 10.85
CA THR A 80 13.92 41.45 10.61
C THR A 80 14.51 40.50 9.56
N ALA A 81 14.99 39.35 10.02
CA ALA A 81 15.39 38.25 9.17
C ALA A 81 14.26 37.20 9.12
N ASN A 82 13.73 36.94 7.91
CA ASN A 82 12.82 35.83 7.62
C ASN A 82 11.62 35.69 8.57
N ALA A 83 10.84 36.76 8.73
CA ALA A 83 9.59 36.71 9.48
C ALA A 83 8.55 35.84 8.76
N LEU A 84 7.84 35.02 9.54
CA LEU A 84 6.73 34.19 9.04
C LEU A 84 5.49 35.05 8.79
N PHE A 85 4.92 34.87 7.61
CA PHE A 85 3.65 35.47 7.21
C PHE A 85 2.73 34.36 6.67
N THR A 86 1.48 34.32 7.12
CA THR A 86 0.53 33.24 6.80
C THR A 86 -0.67 33.78 6.02
N GLY A 87 -1.04 33.09 4.94
CA GLY A 87 -2.19 33.41 4.11
C GLY A 87 -3.51 33.24 4.87
N ASN A 88 -4.44 34.18 4.66
CA ASN A 88 -5.71 34.23 5.37
C ASN A 88 -6.92 33.77 4.53
N ASN A 89 -6.67 33.22 3.34
CA ASN A 89 -7.71 32.65 2.49
C ASN A 89 -8.21 31.32 3.06
N ASP A 90 -9.53 31.15 3.05
CA ASP A 90 -10.19 29.91 3.51
C ASP A 90 -10.31 28.85 2.40
N ALA A 91 -9.97 29.22 1.15
CA ALA A 91 -10.02 28.38 -0.04
C ALA A 91 -8.93 28.79 -1.04
N PRO A 92 -8.59 27.95 -2.04
CA PRO A 92 -7.67 28.30 -3.11
C PRO A 92 -8.04 29.62 -3.78
N ALA A 93 -7.06 30.52 -3.95
CA ALA A 93 -7.32 31.87 -4.43
C ALA A 93 -6.20 32.45 -5.32
N PRO A 94 -6.55 33.24 -6.36
CA PRO A 94 -5.59 33.99 -7.19
C PRO A 94 -4.65 34.92 -6.42
N THR A 95 -5.17 35.46 -5.34
CA THR A 95 -4.55 36.51 -4.54
C THR A 95 -4.97 36.25 -3.12
N THR A 96 -4.03 36.32 -2.19
CA THR A 96 -4.31 36.18 -0.77
C THR A 96 -3.63 37.28 0.03
N THR A 97 -4.14 37.55 1.23
CA THR A 97 -3.48 38.44 2.16
C THR A 97 -2.72 37.61 3.17
N PHE A 98 -1.40 37.80 3.20
CA PHE A 98 -0.54 37.25 4.21
C PHE A 98 -0.45 38.20 5.40
N ALA A 99 -0.64 37.67 6.61
CA ALA A 99 -0.52 38.44 7.85
C ALA A 99 0.69 37.96 8.66
N GLY A 100 1.45 38.90 9.20
CA GLY A 100 2.63 38.65 10.02
C GLY A 100 3.09 39.91 10.75
N THR A 101 4.25 39.85 11.42
CA THR A 101 4.83 40.98 12.13
C THR A 101 6.30 41.15 11.75
N LEU A 102 6.76 42.39 11.64
CA LEU A 102 8.18 42.72 11.49
C LEU A 102 8.69 43.39 12.77
N THR A 103 9.97 43.21 13.07
CA THR A 103 10.64 43.78 14.24
C THR A 103 10.84 45.28 14.06
N GLY A 104 10.74 46.06 15.13
CA GLY A 104 11.22 47.45 15.15
C GLY A 104 10.51 48.44 14.23
N GLY A 105 9.40 48.06 13.57
CA GLY A 105 8.74 48.87 12.56
C GLY A 105 9.41 48.80 11.18
N ASP A 106 10.25 47.78 10.93
CA ASP A 106 10.87 47.51 9.64
C ASP A 106 9.82 47.44 8.51
N MET A 107 10.24 47.82 7.31
CA MET A 107 9.45 47.66 6.07
C MET A 107 9.87 46.38 5.35
N PRO A 108 8.94 45.61 4.76
CA PRO A 108 9.27 44.42 3.98
C PRO A 108 10.03 44.80 2.71
N VAL A 109 11.15 44.13 2.45
CA VAL A 109 12.01 44.35 1.27
C VAL A 109 12.04 43.13 0.36
N TYR A 110 12.05 41.92 0.94
CA TYR A 110 12.03 40.67 0.19
C TYR A 110 11.02 39.70 0.79
N ALA A 111 10.37 38.89 -0.04
CA ALA A 111 9.53 37.80 0.38
C ALA A 111 9.78 36.55 -0.47
N TYR A 112 9.56 35.37 0.07
CA TYR A 112 9.67 34.11 -0.67
C TYR A 112 8.72 33.02 -0.19
N TYR A 113 8.49 32.05 -1.06
CA TYR A 113 7.65 30.88 -0.83
C TYR A 113 8.32 29.61 -1.36
N PRO A 114 8.20 28.47 -0.65
CA PRO A 114 7.54 28.32 0.66
C PRO A 114 8.42 28.82 1.81
N TYR A 115 7.81 29.27 2.90
CA TYR A 115 8.52 29.63 4.14
C TYR A 115 9.32 28.45 4.69
N GLN A 116 10.58 28.70 5.07
CA GLN A 116 11.41 27.75 5.79
C GLN A 116 11.95 28.37 7.08
N GLU A 117 11.77 27.66 8.19
CA GLU A 117 12.30 28.08 9.48
C GLU A 117 13.84 28.00 9.49
N GLY A 118 14.50 28.95 10.16
CA GLY A 118 15.96 28.96 10.32
C GLY A 118 16.76 29.59 9.17
N VAL A 119 16.13 29.89 8.02
CA VAL A 119 16.80 30.66 6.96
C VAL A 119 17.06 32.09 7.44
N SER A 120 18.32 32.49 7.47
CA SER A 120 18.75 33.81 7.96
C SER A 120 19.46 34.67 6.91
N ASP A 121 20.04 34.02 5.90
CA ASP A 121 20.73 34.69 4.81
C ASP A 121 19.82 34.78 3.58
N LYS A 122 19.39 36.00 3.25
CA LYS A 122 18.55 36.30 2.08
C LYS A 122 19.24 36.05 0.74
N THR A 123 20.55 35.78 0.72
CA THR A 123 21.32 35.56 -0.51
C THR A 123 21.47 34.08 -0.90
N VAL A 124 21.08 33.16 -0.02
CA VAL A 124 21.15 31.70 -0.23
C VAL A 124 19.90 31.03 0.36
N ILE A 125 18.74 31.34 -0.22
CA ILE A 125 17.49 30.66 0.15
C ILE A 125 17.50 29.26 -0.46
N PRO A 126 17.38 28.18 0.34
CA PRO A 126 17.45 26.81 -0.15
C PRO A 126 16.15 26.33 -0.82
N ILE A 127 16.29 25.51 -1.86
CA ILE A 127 15.23 24.82 -2.60
C ILE A 127 15.66 23.36 -2.80
N GLU A 128 14.71 22.43 -2.72
CA GLU A 128 14.92 21.03 -3.09
C GLU A 128 13.92 20.63 -4.19
N ILE A 129 14.43 20.17 -5.33
CA ILE A 129 13.61 19.66 -6.45
C ILE A 129 13.93 18.18 -6.62
N PRO A 130 13.08 17.23 -6.18
CA PRO A 130 13.47 15.82 -6.21
C PRO A 130 13.61 15.29 -7.64
N ALA A 131 14.59 14.41 -7.83
CA ALA A 131 14.86 13.73 -9.11
C ALA A 131 13.79 12.70 -9.49
N GLU A 132 12.98 12.28 -8.52
CA GLU A 132 11.79 11.46 -8.72
C GLU A 132 10.56 12.23 -8.22
N GLN A 133 9.57 12.40 -9.08
CA GLN A 133 8.32 13.10 -8.75
C GLN A 133 7.12 12.20 -8.99
N MET A 134 6.23 12.12 -8.01
CA MET A 134 4.97 11.37 -8.12
C MET A 134 3.90 12.27 -8.72
N TYR A 135 3.25 11.80 -9.80
CA TYR A 135 2.14 12.46 -10.46
C TYR A 135 0.83 11.70 -10.22
N THR A 136 -0.15 12.37 -9.61
CA THR A 136 -1.52 11.90 -9.46
C THR A 136 -2.44 12.64 -10.42
N ASP A 137 -2.41 13.97 -10.31
CA ASP A 137 -3.11 14.94 -11.14
C ASP A 137 -2.29 16.24 -11.14
N GLU A 138 -2.83 17.30 -11.73
CA GLU A 138 -2.14 18.58 -11.84
C GLU A 138 -1.82 19.23 -10.49
N SER A 139 -2.54 18.91 -9.40
CA SER A 139 -2.21 19.44 -8.06
C SER A 139 -0.85 18.93 -7.55
N SER A 140 -0.34 17.81 -8.11
CA SER A 140 0.95 17.21 -7.74
C SER A 140 2.16 18.13 -7.94
N VAL A 141 2.04 19.20 -8.73
CA VAL A 141 3.15 20.15 -8.93
C VAL A 141 3.22 21.23 -7.85
N ALA A 142 2.14 21.43 -7.08
CA ALA A 142 2.05 22.49 -6.07
C ALA A 142 3.09 22.31 -4.94
N GLN A 143 3.46 21.06 -4.64
CA GLN A 143 4.49 20.74 -3.65
C GLN A 143 5.91 21.21 -4.03
N TYR A 144 6.13 21.60 -5.30
CA TYR A 144 7.41 22.08 -5.83
C TYR A 144 7.31 23.52 -6.34
N ASP A 145 6.42 24.29 -5.74
CA ASP A 145 6.12 25.64 -6.17
C ASP A 145 7.02 26.66 -5.47
N PHE A 146 8.00 27.21 -6.18
CA PHE A 146 9.03 28.10 -5.63
C PHE A 146 8.92 29.51 -6.20
N LYS A 147 8.74 30.50 -5.31
CA LYS A 147 8.53 31.91 -5.68
C LYS A 147 9.33 32.87 -4.84
N ALA A 148 9.66 34.00 -5.44
CA ALA A 148 10.27 35.14 -4.74
C ALA A 148 9.66 36.47 -5.16
N SER A 149 9.67 37.45 -4.26
CA SER A 149 9.20 38.80 -4.51
C SER A 149 10.05 39.46 -5.61
N ARG A 150 9.42 39.74 -6.74
CA ARG A 150 9.97 40.60 -7.79
C ARG A 150 9.87 42.07 -7.40
N GLU A 151 8.73 42.46 -6.83
CA GLU A 151 8.46 43.83 -6.42
C GLU A 151 7.58 43.83 -5.16
N ILE A 152 7.90 44.73 -4.22
CA ILE A 152 7.09 45.01 -3.03
C ILE A 152 6.77 46.52 -3.03
N VAL A 153 5.49 46.86 -3.01
CA VAL A 153 5.03 48.26 -2.98
C VAL A 153 4.05 48.50 -1.84
N ALA A 154 4.11 49.66 -1.20
CA ALA A 154 3.14 50.03 -0.18
C ALA A 154 1.73 50.18 -0.80
N ASP A 155 0.71 49.65 -0.13
CA ASP A 155 -0.67 49.79 -0.57
C ASP A 155 -1.28 51.10 0.00
N PRO A 156 -1.91 51.95 -0.83
CA PRO A 156 -2.59 53.17 -0.35
C PRO A 156 -3.69 52.93 0.70
N SER A 157 -4.26 51.73 0.75
CA SER A 157 -5.26 51.30 1.73
C SER A 157 -4.66 50.73 3.03
N GLY A 158 -3.33 50.63 3.10
CA GLY A 158 -2.56 50.08 4.22
C GLY A 158 -1.95 48.72 3.90
N GLY A 159 -0.74 48.47 4.40
CA GLY A 159 0.03 47.25 4.13
C GLY A 159 0.87 47.34 2.85
N TYR A 160 1.15 46.20 2.22
CA TYR A 160 1.98 46.09 1.02
C TYR A 160 1.37 45.15 -0.02
N ARG A 161 1.68 45.36 -1.30
CA ARG A 161 1.43 44.40 -2.38
C ARG A 161 2.75 43.81 -2.84
N VAL A 162 2.76 42.50 -3.08
CA VAL A 162 3.92 41.78 -3.60
C VAL A 162 3.55 41.11 -4.91
N GLN A 163 4.40 41.30 -5.92
CA GLN A 163 4.42 40.51 -7.13
C GLN A 163 5.48 39.43 -6.99
N PHE A 164 5.08 38.17 -7.03
CA PHE A 164 5.97 37.02 -6.96
C PHE A 164 6.34 36.52 -8.35
N ARG A 165 7.62 36.18 -8.55
CA ARG A 165 8.15 35.51 -9.74
C ARG A 165 8.34 34.02 -9.45
N GLN A 166 7.94 33.16 -10.39
CA GLN A 166 8.27 31.73 -10.37
C GLN A 166 9.75 31.50 -10.63
N LEU A 167 10.35 30.57 -9.87
CA LEU A 167 11.78 30.26 -9.94
C LEU A 167 12.08 28.97 -10.69
N ALA A 168 11.14 28.04 -10.76
CA ALA A 168 11.28 26.77 -11.46
C ALA A 168 10.66 26.81 -12.88
N ALA A 169 10.98 25.81 -13.69
CA ALA A 169 10.35 25.53 -14.98
C ALA A 169 9.46 24.28 -14.85
N LEU A 170 8.49 24.16 -15.77
CA LEU A 170 7.57 23.03 -15.81
C LEU A 170 7.79 22.19 -17.07
N VAL A 171 7.80 20.87 -16.93
CA VAL A 171 7.81 19.92 -18.04
C VAL A 171 6.41 19.32 -18.14
N ARG A 172 5.80 19.43 -19.32
CA ARG A 172 4.48 18.89 -19.66
C ARG A 172 4.65 17.70 -20.59
N PHE A 173 4.39 16.51 -20.08
CA PHE A 173 4.38 15.28 -20.89
C PHE A 173 3.02 15.14 -21.57
N GLU A 174 3.01 15.08 -22.90
CA GLU A 174 1.82 14.72 -23.68
C GLU A 174 1.93 13.27 -24.14
N ILE A 175 1.11 12.39 -23.59
CA ILE A 175 1.26 10.94 -23.74
C ILE A 175 0.15 10.43 -24.65
N ASP A 176 0.54 9.80 -25.76
CA ASP A 176 -0.36 9.09 -26.68
C ASP A 176 0.37 7.88 -27.31
N LEU A 177 0.38 6.79 -26.55
CA LEU A 177 1.03 5.52 -26.94
C LEU A 177 0.09 4.58 -27.72
N THR A 178 -1.12 5.03 -28.07
CA THR A 178 -2.15 4.22 -28.75
C THR A 178 -1.68 3.61 -30.08
N GLY A 179 -0.75 4.26 -30.77
CA GLY A 179 -0.19 3.81 -32.05
C GLY A 179 1.01 2.87 -31.95
N VAL A 180 1.48 2.54 -30.74
CA VAL A 180 2.64 1.66 -30.53
C VAL A 180 2.15 0.20 -30.50
N GLN A 181 2.48 -0.55 -31.55
CA GLN A 181 1.95 -1.90 -31.76
C GLN A 181 2.52 -2.97 -30.80
N SER A 182 3.70 -2.75 -30.24
CA SER A 182 4.33 -3.71 -29.32
C SER A 182 3.71 -3.69 -27.93
N LEU A 183 3.14 -2.55 -27.51
CA LEU A 183 2.48 -2.42 -26.21
C LEU A 183 1.11 -3.09 -26.24
N ALA A 184 0.73 -3.81 -25.18
CA ALA A 184 -0.61 -4.36 -25.03
C ALA A 184 -1.63 -3.28 -24.63
N ASP A 185 -2.93 -3.57 -24.81
CA ASP A 185 -3.99 -2.61 -24.51
C ASP A 185 -4.14 -2.31 -23.01
N ASP A 186 -3.83 -3.30 -22.17
CA ASP A 186 -3.91 -3.26 -20.71
C ASP A 186 -2.56 -2.96 -20.04
N GLU A 187 -1.53 -2.66 -20.82
CA GLU A 187 -0.20 -2.35 -20.34
C GLU A 187 -0.16 -0.96 -19.71
N LEU A 188 0.52 -0.83 -18.58
CA LEU A 188 0.41 0.34 -17.69
C LEU A 188 1.69 1.14 -17.70
N LEU A 189 1.60 2.44 -17.99
CA LEU A 189 2.74 3.34 -18.00
C LEU A 189 3.13 3.71 -16.56
N MET A 190 4.24 3.13 -16.09
CA MET A 190 4.70 3.26 -14.71
C MET A 190 5.49 4.54 -14.48
N ASN A 191 6.38 4.89 -15.42
CA ASN A 191 7.20 6.11 -15.33
C ASN A 191 7.69 6.61 -16.68
N ILE A 192 8.13 7.88 -16.68
CA ILE A 192 8.85 8.52 -17.77
C ILE A 192 10.09 9.20 -17.19
N THR A 193 11.26 8.97 -17.77
CA THR A 193 12.51 9.62 -17.41
C THR A 193 13.05 10.41 -18.59
N ILE A 194 13.52 11.63 -18.33
CA ILE A 194 14.29 12.43 -19.29
C ILE A 194 15.57 12.91 -18.61
N HIS A 195 16.70 12.80 -19.31
CA HIS A 195 17.97 13.33 -18.85
C HIS A 195 18.90 13.70 -20.03
N PRO A 196 19.63 14.82 -19.94
CA PRO A 196 20.71 15.14 -20.88
C PRO A 196 21.82 14.10 -20.81
N THR A 197 22.42 13.72 -21.94
CA THR A 197 23.52 12.74 -21.98
C THR A 197 24.81 13.26 -21.35
N ASP A 198 25.04 14.58 -21.43
CA ASP A 198 26.29 15.21 -21.00
C ASP A 198 26.33 15.45 -19.49
N ASN A 199 25.17 15.40 -18.82
CA ASN A 199 25.02 15.52 -17.36
C ASN A 199 25.65 16.79 -16.75
N THR A 200 25.76 17.88 -17.51
CA THR A 200 26.46 19.10 -17.10
C THR A 200 25.59 20.13 -16.42
N VAL A 201 24.31 20.23 -16.80
CA VAL A 201 23.37 21.22 -16.26
C VAL A 201 22.35 20.50 -15.38
N PRO A 202 22.33 20.78 -14.06
CA PRO A 202 21.43 20.09 -13.14
C PRO A 202 19.98 20.60 -13.31
N MET A 203 19.04 19.65 -13.30
CA MET A 203 17.61 19.89 -13.39
C MET A 203 16.90 19.62 -12.06
N THR A 204 17.50 18.81 -11.20
CA THR A 204 16.94 18.35 -9.92
C THR A 204 18.04 18.25 -8.84
N GLY A 205 17.61 18.06 -7.59
CA GLY A 205 18.39 18.10 -6.36
C GLY A 205 18.30 19.43 -5.62
N SER A 206 19.36 19.70 -4.87
CA SER A 206 19.50 20.89 -4.02
C SER A 206 19.92 22.12 -4.82
N PHE A 207 19.24 23.25 -4.59
CA PHE A 207 19.54 24.55 -5.18
C PHE A 207 19.46 25.66 -4.13
N THR A 208 20.04 26.81 -4.44
CA THR A 208 19.83 28.05 -3.71
C THR A 208 19.52 29.20 -4.65
N TYR A 209 18.96 30.29 -4.14
CA TYR A 209 18.80 31.52 -4.91
C TYR A 209 18.93 32.76 -4.02
N ASN A 210 19.23 33.89 -4.67
CA ASN A 210 19.50 35.15 -4.01
C ASN A 210 18.33 36.12 -4.17
N LEU A 211 17.64 36.47 -3.07
CA LEU A 211 16.53 37.43 -3.10
C LEU A 211 16.96 38.84 -3.55
N THR A 212 18.23 39.19 -3.37
CA THR A 212 18.78 40.47 -3.80
C THR A 212 19.20 40.47 -5.28
N ASN A 213 19.17 39.31 -5.96
CA ASN A 213 19.52 39.16 -7.37
C ASN A 213 18.81 37.95 -8.00
N LEU A 214 17.49 38.04 -8.19
CA LEU A 214 16.70 36.95 -8.77
C LEU A 214 17.09 36.59 -10.21
N ASP A 215 17.73 37.51 -10.93
CA ASP A 215 18.19 37.27 -12.31
C ASP A 215 19.40 36.35 -12.40
N ALA A 216 20.10 36.10 -11.28
CA ALA A 216 21.09 35.04 -11.22
C ALA A 216 20.48 33.63 -11.34
N GLY A 217 19.16 33.50 -11.11
CA GLY A 217 18.47 32.20 -11.15
C GLY A 217 18.87 31.26 -10.02
N LEU A 218 18.51 29.98 -10.18
CA LEU A 218 18.86 28.93 -9.23
C LEU A 218 20.35 28.57 -9.36
N GLN A 219 21.03 28.47 -8.23
CA GLN A 219 22.43 28.05 -8.12
C GLN A 219 22.49 26.61 -7.59
N PRO A 220 23.22 25.69 -8.25
CA PRO A 220 23.37 24.30 -7.79
C PRO A 220 23.96 24.20 -6.39
N GLY A 221 23.42 23.29 -5.58
CA GLY A 221 23.96 22.89 -4.28
C GLY A 221 24.89 21.68 -4.36
N ASP A 222 25.12 21.04 -3.21
CA ASP A 222 26.09 19.94 -3.06
C ASP A 222 25.60 18.60 -3.62
N ALA A 223 24.27 18.41 -3.75
CA ALA A 223 23.66 17.20 -4.27
C ALA A 223 22.69 17.57 -5.40
N THR A 224 23.09 17.38 -6.65
CA THR A 224 22.28 17.69 -7.83
C THR A 224 22.30 16.55 -8.85
N ASN A 225 21.26 16.50 -9.70
CA ASN A 225 21.12 15.56 -10.80
C ASN A 225 20.66 16.30 -12.07
N SER A 226 21.03 15.79 -13.22
CA SER A 226 20.68 16.32 -14.55
C SER A 226 19.36 15.78 -15.09
N GLY A 227 18.74 14.79 -14.43
CA GLY A 227 17.52 14.13 -14.92
C GLY A 227 16.31 14.33 -14.03
N ILE A 228 15.15 13.99 -14.57
CA ILE A 228 13.88 13.88 -13.85
C ILE A 228 13.16 12.59 -14.26
N THR A 229 12.67 11.87 -13.27
CA THR A 229 11.78 10.72 -13.42
C THR A 229 10.40 11.08 -12.89
N LEU A 230 9.39 11.01 -13.74
CA LEU A 230 7.99 11.16 -13.39
C LEU A 230 7.37 9.78 -13.18
N LEU A 231 6.87 9.52 -11.98
CA LEU A 231 6.21 8.28 -11.57
C LEU A 231 4.70 8.51 -11.52
N PHE A 232 3.90 7.56 -12.01
CA PHE A 232 2.44 7.65 -11.94
C PHE A 232 1.89 7.00 -10.68
N THR A 233 1.13 7.76 -9.90
CA THR A 233 0.34 7.25 -8.77
C THR A 233 -0.70 6.24 -9.24
N TYR A 234 -1.40 6.57 -10.33
CA TYR A 234 -2.34 5.72 -11.03
C TYR A 234 -1.82 5.58 -12.47
N PRO A 235 -1.03 4.55 -12.78
CA PRO A 235 -0.50 4.32 -14.12
C PRO A 235 -1.62 4.34 -15.16
N PRO A 236 -1.59 5.25 -16.16
CA PRO A 236 -2.53 5.18 -17.27
C PRO A 236 -2.20 3.98 -18.14
N THR A 237 -3.21 3.42 -18.82
CA THR A 237 -2.95 2.38 -19.82
C THR A 237 -2.23 2.97 -21.03
N ALA A 238 -1.49 2.15 -21.77
CA ALA A 238 -0.84 2.54 -23.03
C ALA A 238 -1.85 2.99 -24.11
N ARG A 239 -3.17 2.83 -23.87
CA ARG A 239 -4.25 3.27 -24.75
C ARG A 239 -4.97 4.52 -24.28
N GLU A 240 -4.71 4.95 -23.07
CA GLU A 240 -5.20 6.21 -22.56
C GLU A 240 -4.30 7.34 -23.01
N LYS A 241 -4.92 8.45 -23.41
CA LYS A 241 -4.20 9.71 -23.59
C LYS A 241 -4.10 10.38 -22.25
N ALA A 242 -2.89 10.78 -21.88
CA ALA A 242 -2.63 11.43 -20.60
C ALA A 242 -1.79 12.69 -20.80
N ILE A 243 -1.99 13.65 -19.89
CA ILE A 243 -1.11 14.81 -19.74
C ILE A 243 -0.57 14.73 -18.32
N ALA A 244 0.74 14.89 -18.17
CA ALA A 244 1.39 14.83 -16.87
C ALA A 244 2.43 15.94 -16.74
N TYR A 245 2.76 16.32 -15.50
CA TYR A 245 3.62 17.47 -15.25
C TYR A 245 4.72 17.15 -14.23
N ALA A 246 5.92 17.68 -14.47
CA ALA A 246 7.05 17.64 -13.54
C ALA A 246 7.68 19.03 -13.40
N VAL A 247 8.28 19.32 -12.25
CA VAL A 247 8.97 20.59 -11.98
C VAL A 247 10.48 20.39 -12.04
N VAL A 248 11.19 21.32 -12.70
CA VAL A 248 12.65 21.25 -12.87
C VAL A 248 13.31 22.61 -12.68
N ALA A 249 14.59 22.63 -12.36
CA ALA A 249 15.39 23.85 -12.37
C ALA A 249 15.54 24.39 -13.81
N PRO A 250 15.51 25.72 -14.02
CA PRO A 250 15.88 26.33 -15.29
C PRO A 250 17.34 26.07 -15.66
N GLY A 251 17.64 25.93 -16.95
CA GLY A 251 18.96 25.50 -17.40
C GLY A 251 19.18 25.69 -18.89
N LYS A 252 20.46 25.77 -19.29
CA LYS A 252 20.89 25.80 -20.69
C LYS A 252 20.88 24.38 -21.26
N HIS A 253 19.95 24.11 -22.15
CA HIS A 253 19.73 22.77 -22.72
C HIS A 253 19.55 22.80 -24.25
N GLU A 254 19.42 23.97 -24.88
CA GLU A 254 19.24 24.06 -26.33
C GLU A 254 20.39 23.34 -27.08
N GLY A 255 20.01 22.38 -27.94
CA GLY A 255 20.95 21.59 -28.74
C GLY A 255 21.56 20.39 -28.02
N GLU A 256 21.30 20.19 -26.72
CA GLU A 256 21.78 19.01 -26.00
C GLU A 256 21.05 17.74 -26.47
N THR A 257 21.77 16.62 -26.46
CA THR A 257 21.16 15.30 -26.68
C THR A 257 20.60 14.78 -25.37
N TRP A 258 19.36 14.33 -25.41
CA TRP A 258 18.61 13.83 -24.26
C TRP A 258 18.25 12.37 -24.48
N THR A 259 18.43 11.57 -23.44
CA THR A 259 17.87 10.22 -23.38
C THR A 259 16.48 10.31 -22.75
N CYS A 260 15.50 9.74 -23.42
CA CYS A 260 14.13 9.62 -22.95
C CYS A 260 13.80 8.14 -22.79
N THR A 261 13.32 7.79 -21.60
CA THR A 261 12.90 6.43 -21.27
C THR A 261 11.45 6.48 -20.81
N PHE A 262 10.63 5.55 -21.26
CA PHE A 262 9.35 5.25 -20.63
C PHE A 262 9.34 3.79 -20.21
N THR A 263 8.80 3.51 -19.03
CA THR A 263 8.74 2.16 -18.48
C THR A 263 7.29 1.81 -18.22
N THR A 264 6.84 0.67 -18.72
CA THR A 264 5.54 0.10 -18.40
C THR A 264 5.67 -1.00 -17.34
N ASP A 265 4.59 -1.72 -17.04
CA ASP A 265 4.64 -2.91 -16.20
C ASP A 265 5.27 -4.13 -16.91
N ARG A 266 5.60 -4.03 -18.20
CA ARG A 266 6.10 -5.16 -19.03
C ARG A 266 7.30 -4.82 -19.90
N GLN A 267 7.45 -3.57 -20.32
CA GLN A 267 8.40 -3.15 -21.34
C GLN A 267 9.09 -1.84 -20.95
N THR A 268 10.27 -1.62 -21.50
CA THR A 268 10.98 -0.34 -21.43
C THR A 268 11.22 0.15 -22.84
N GLY A 269 10.82 1.39 -23.11
CA GLY A 269 11.12 2.08 -24.36
C GLY A 269 12.17 3.17 -24.14
N THR A 270 13.22 3.19 -24.95
CA THR A 270 14.29 4.20 -24.87
C THR A 270 14.60 4.79 -26.23
N PHE A 271 14.80 6.11 -26.28
CA PHE A 271 15.25 6.82 -27.47
C PHE A 271 16.05 8.07 -27.08
N THR A 272 16.79 8.61 -28.05
CA THR A 272 17.45 9.91 -27.88
C THR A 272 16.78 10.98 -28.73
N THR A 273 16.74 12.20 -28.23
CA THR A 273 16.24 13.38 -28.95
C THR A 273 17.15 14.59 -28.69
N THR A 274 16.90 15.71 -29.37
CA THR A 274 17.61 16.97 -29.14
C THR A 274 16.67 17.97 -28.47
N ALA A 275 17.10 18.56 -27.36
CA ALA A 275 16.37 19.65 -26.72
C ALA A 275 16.35 20.89 -27.62
N LEU A 276 15.16 21.44 -27.86
CA LEU A 276 14.96 22.52 -28.84
C LEU A 276 15.10 23.92 -28.25
N CYS A 277 15.19 24.04 -26.94
CA CYS A 277 15.21 25.30 -26.23
C CYS A 277 15.76 25.13 -24.82
N ASP A 278 16.21 26.24 -24.24
CA ASP A 278 16.55 26.33 -22.83
C ASP A 278 15.31 26.31 -21.95
N PHE A 279 15.47 25.81 -20.73
CA PHE A 279 14.45 25.90 -19.70
C PHE A 279 14.58 27.21 -18.93
N GLU A 280 13.49 27.97 -18.87
CA GLU A 280 13.40 29.28 -18.24
C GLU A 280 12.38 29.26 -17.10
N ALA A 281 12.69 30.00 -16.04
CA ALA A 281 11.82 30.13 -14.88
C ALA A 281 10.44 30.69 -15.26
N GLY A 282 9.38 30.08 -14.75
CA GLY A 282 8.00 30.48 -15.01
C GLY A 282 7.47 30.11 -16.40
N LYS A 283 8.13 29.20 -17.13
CA LYS A 283 7.63 28.65 -18.40
C LYS A 283 7.36 27.16 -18.30
N TYR A 284 6.53 26.65 -19.21
CA TYR A 284 6.36 25.21 -19.39
C TYR A 284 6.86 24.77 -20.77
N TYR A 285 7.30 23.51 -20.84
CA TYR A 285 7.88 22.91 -22.03
C TYR A 285 7.20 21.58 -22.31
N THR A 286 6.82 21.35 -23.56
CA THR A 286 6.10 20.11 -23.92
C THR A 286 7.08 19.04 -24.36
N VAL A 287 6.99 17.88 -23.74
CA VAL A 287 7.67 16.63 -24.12
C VAL A 287 6.62 15.68 -24.66
N PRO A 288 6.44 15.61 -25.99
CA PRO A 288 5.46 14.71 -26.59
C PRO A 288 5.99 13.27 -26.58
N LEU A 289 5.29 12.37 -25.90
CA LEU A 289 5.52 10.93 -25.91
C LEU A 289 4.41 10.27 -26.74
N THR A 290 4.60 10.23 -28.06
CA THR A 290 3.63 9.69 -29.01
C THR A 290 4.24 8.61 -29.89
N ALA A 291 3.41 7.73 -30.46
CA ALA A 291 3.89 6.70 -31.40
C ALA A 291 4.73 7.29 -32.56
N SER A 292 4.34 8.47 -33.08
CA SER A 292 5.10 9.17 -34.11
C SER A 292 6.46 9.65 -33.63
N VAL A 293 6.55 10.16 -32.40
CA VAL A 293 7.83 10.59 -31.79
C VAL A 293 8.75 9.39 -31.59
N LEU A 294 8.22 8.29 -31.07
CA LEU A 294 8.99 7.05 -30.89
C LEU A 294 9.52 6.52 -32.22
N ALA A 295 8.67 6.47 -33.26
CA ALA A 295 9.08 6.03 -34.60
C ALA A 295 10.14 6.95 -35.23
N ASN A 296 9.97 8.27 -35.11
CA ASN A 296 10.91 9.25 -35.68
C ASN A 296 12.28 9.24 -35.01
N ASN A 297 12.35 8.87 -33.72
CA ASN A 297 13.58 8.79 -32.94
C ASN A 297 14.11 7.35 -32.79
N TYR A 298 13.58 6.40 -33.57
CA TYR A 298 14.01 5.00 -33.55
C TYR A 298 14.02 4.37 -32.16
N ALA A 299 12.95 4.57 -31.40
CA ALA A 299 12.87 4.05 -30.03
C ALA A 299 13.02 2.53 -30.00
N GLU A 300 13.91 2.07 -29.13
CA GLU A 300 14.13 0.67 -28.80
C GLU A 300 13.14 0.31 -27.69
N ILE A 301 12.21 -0.62 -27.95
CA ILE A 301 11.22 -1.09 -26.98
C ILE A 301 11.50 -2.56 -26.72
N GLU A 302 11.87 -2.87 -25.50
CA GLU A 302 12.28 -4.20 -25.07
C GLU A 302 11.41 -4.68 -23.90
N ASP A 303 11.13 -5.98 -23.88
CA ASP A 303 10.48 -6.61 -22.73
C ASP A 303 11.39 -6.51 -21.51
N ILE A 304 10.83 -6.13 -20.36
CA ILE A 304 11.52 -6.22 -19.09
C ILE A 304 11.71 -7.71 -18.80
N PRO A 305 12.96 -8.19 -18.62
CA PRO A 305 13.19 -9.58 -18.27
C PRO A 305 12.41 -9.96 -17.01
N GLU A 306 11.77 -11.13 -16.99
CA GLU A 306 10.93 -11.54 -15.85
C GLU A 306 11.71 -11.56 -14.52
N ASN A 307 13.01 -11.87 -14.57
CA ASN A 307 13.91 -11.82 -13.41
C ASN A 307 14.25 -10.41 -12.91
N GLU A 308 13.88 -9.37 -13.68
CA GLU A 308 14.03 -7.96 -13.32
C GLU A 308 12.70 -7.35 -12.82
N LEU A 309 11.58 -8.04 -13.02
CA LEU A 309 10.31 -7.68 -12.39
C LEU A 309 10.34 -8.12 -10.92
N GLU A 310 10.35 -7.15 -10.01
CA GLU A 310 10.16 -7.44 -8.59
C GLU A 310 8.78 -8.08 -8.37
N GLU A 311 8.77 -9.35 -7.98
CA GLU A 311 7.55 -10.03 -7.57
C GLU A 311 7.05 -9.45 -6.24
N THR A 312 5.75 -9.19 -6.16
CA THR A 312 5.11 -8.65 -4.97
C THR A 312 4.26 -9.71 -4.28
N ALA A 313 4.18 -9.65 -2.96
CA ALA A 313 3.32 -10.53 -2.17
C ALA A 313 2.80 -9.80 -0.92
N ASN A 314 2.03 -10.49 -0.08
CA ASN A 314 1.61 -9.96 1.22
C ASN A 314 2.56 -10.32 2.37
N CYS A 315 3.50 -11.23 2.14
CA CYS A 315 4.51 -11.64 3.11
C CYS A 315 5.92 -11.55 2.52
N TYR A 316 6.84 -10.94 3.25
CA TYR A 316 8.25 -10.87 2.89
C TYR A 316 9.10 -11.58 3.94
N VAL A 317 9.85 -12.59 3.49
CA VAL A 317 10.74 -13.38 4.33
C VAL A 317 12.06 -12.63 4.51
N VAL A 318 12.48 -12.49 5.76
CA VAL A 318 13.77 -11.89 6.12
C VAL A 318 14.56 -12.89 6.98
N THR A 319 15.81 -13.13 6.61
CA THR A 319 16.68 -14.09 7.31
C THR A 319 17.82 -13.44 8.06
N GLN A 320 18.09 -12.15 7.86
CA GLN A 320 19.26 -11.45 8.40
C GLN A 320 18.92 -10.01 8.83
N PRO A 321 19.69 -9.42 9.76
CA PRO A 321 19.58 -8.00 10.10
C PRO A 321 20.00 -7.11 8.91
N GLY A 322 19.71 -5.80 9.01
CA GLY A 322 20.05 -4.80 8.00
C GLY A 322 18.85 -4.00 7.51
N GLU A 323 19.09 -3.12 6.53
CA GLU A 323 18.02 -2.40 5.82
C GLU A 323 17.40 -3.32 4.75
N HIS A 324 16.08 -3.36 4.73
CA HIS A 324 15.27 -4.11 3.79
C HIS A 324 14.23 -3.18 3.16
N SER A 325 13.69 -3.56 2.01
CA SER A 325 12.61 -2.79 1.38
C SER A 325 11.73 -3.64 0.48
N PHE A 326 10.48 -3.21 0.30
CA PHE A 326 9.56 -3.78 -0.69
C PHE A 326 8.81 -2.67 -1.42
N LYS A 327 8.37 -2.95 -2.65
CA LYS A 327 7.51 -2.06 -3.42
C LYS A 327 6.17 -1.85 -2.71
N ALA A 328 5.88 -0.61 -2.35
CA ALA A 328 4.68 -0.26 -1.58
C ALA A 328 3.58 0.38 -2.44
N THR A 329 3.87 0.63 -3.72
CA THR A 329 2.92 1.13 -4.71
C THR A 329 2.10 0.03 -5.38
N VAL A 330 2.34 -1.23 -5.03
CA VAL A 330 1.65 -2.41 -5.60
C VAL A 330 1.25 -3.33 -4.46
N ILE A 331 -0.05 -3.62 -4.35
CA ILE A 331 -0.60 -4.45 -3.28
C ILE A 331 -0.53 -5.95 -3.63
N GLY A 332 -0.32 -6.77 -2.62
CA GLY A 332 -0.39 -8.24 -2.72
C GLY A 332 0.39 -8.81 -3.89
N ASN A 333 -0.24 -9.73 -4.64
CA ASN A 333 0.35 -10.37 -5.82
C ASN A 333 0.31 -9.50 -7.11
N GLY A 334 0.17 -8.17 -6.96
CA GLY A 334 0.16 -7.24 -8.07
C GLY A 334 -0.96 -7.49 -9.07
N VAL A 335 -0.70 -7.17 -10.35
CA VAL A 335 -1.70 -7.31 -11.43
C VAL A 335 -2.11 -8.77 -11.61
N LYS A 336 -1.16 -9.70 -11.49
CA LYS A 336 -1.39 -11.16 -11.53
C LYS A 336 -2.42 -11.61 -10.49
N GLY A 337 -2.56 -10.85 -9.40
CA GLY A 337 -3.49 -11.13 -8.31
C GLY A 337 -4.89 -10.53 -8.44
N ILE A 338 -5.19 -9.75 -9.49
CA ILE A 338 -6.52 -9.18 -9.72
C ILE A 338 -7.35 -10.12 -10.59
N ILE A 339 -8.55 -10.46 -10.12
CA ILE A 339 -9.54 -11.23 -10.90
C ILE A 339 -10.66 -10.27 -11.32
N SER A 340 -10.73 -9.96 -12.62
CA SER A 340 -11.74 -9.04 -13.16
C SER A 340 -13.16 -9.49 -12.81
N GLY A 341 -13.98 -8.58 -12.28
CA GLY A 341 -15.36 -8.85 -11.92
C GLY A 341 -15.57 -9.73 -10.68
N ALA A 342 -14.49 -10.12 -9.97
CA ALA A 342 -14.59 -10.97 -8.78
C ALA A 342 -15.15 -10.25 -7.54
N GLY A 343 -15.53 -8.97 -7.63
CA GLY A 343 -16.06 -8.20 -6.51
C GLY A 343 -15.00 -7.88 -5.45
N PHE A 344 -13.76 -7.66 -5.87
CA PHE A 344 -12.69 -7.14 -5.04
C PHE A 344 -12.96 -5.67 -4.68
N HIS A 345 -12.28 -5.16 -3.66
CA HIS A 345 -12.40 -3.74 -3.27
C HIS A 345 -11.79 -2.76 -4.29
N THR A 346 -11.02 -3.28 -5.25
CA THR A 346 -10.32 -2.52 -6.28
C THR A 346 -10.19 -3.39 -7.53
N ASP A 347 -10.16 -2.75 -8.70
CA ASP A 347 -9.88 -3.39 -9.99
C ASP A 347 -8.40 -3.25 -10.40
N THR A 348 -7.59 -2.59 -9.57
CA THR A 348 -6.18 -2.30 -9.82
C THR A 348 -5.34 -2.54 -8.56
N PRO A 349 -4.12 -3.08 -8.67
CA PRO A 349 -3.26 -3.30 -7.51
C PRO A 349 -2.48 -2.04 -7.08
N TYR A 350 -2.59 -0.93 -7.81
CA TYR A 350 -1.73 0.24 -7.60
C TYR A 350 -2.27 1.17 -6.51
N ILE A 351 -1.37 1.61 -5.64
CA ILE A 351 -1.63 2.59 -4.56
C ILE A 351 -0.48 3.59 -4.46
N ASN A 352 -0.70 4.73 -3.78
CA ASN A 352 0.33 5.74 -3.55
C ASN A 352 0.44 6.10 -2.06
N PRO A 353 1.24 5.33 -1.30
CA PRO A 353 1.43 5.60 0.10
C PRO A 353 2.29 6.86 0.34
N LYS A 354 1.93 7.64 1.35
CA LYS A 354 2.68 8.84 1.77
C LYS A 354 3.51 8.63 3.04
N SER A 355 3.15 7.64 3.86
CA SER A 355 3.93 7.25 5.03
C SER A 355 3.65 5.80 5.41
N ALA A 356 4.46 5.24 6.30
CA ALA A 356 4.31 3.87 6.77
C ALA A 356 4.73 3.72 8.23
N LYS A 357 4.15 2.76 8.95
CA LYS A 357 4.58 2.39 10.31
C LYS A 357 4.32 0.92 10.64
N VAL A 358 5.05 0.43 11.63
CA VAL A 358 4.76 -0.87 12.27
C VAL A 358 3.44 -0.75 13.03
N LEU A 359 2.52 -1.65 12.74
CA LEU A 359 1.26 -1.80 13.48
C LEU A 359 1.47 -2.66 14.72
N TRP A 360 2.13 -3.79 14.55
CA TRP A 360 2.54 -4.64 15.65
C TRP A 360 3.74 -5.51 15.27
N SER A 361 4.40 -6.06 16.30
CA SER A 361 5.46 -7.06 16.14
C SER A 361 5.45 -8.11 17.25
N SER A 362 6.01 -9.29 17.00
CA SER A 362 6.12 -10.36 18.00
C SER A 362 7.27 -10.13 18.99
N LYS A 363 8.24 -9.27 18.63
CA LYS A 363 9.36 -8.87 19.49
C LYS A 363 9.52 -7.36 19.47
N LYS A 364 9.86 -6.80 20.63
CA LYS A 364 10.15 -5.37 20.77
C LYS A 364 11.22 -4.97 19.76
N ASP A 365 10.96 -3.90 19.02
CA ASP A 365 11.88 -3.32 18.06
C ASP A 365 12.32 -4.32 16.95
N PHE A 366 11.48 -5.32 16.61
CA PHE A 366 11.80 -6.28 15.53
C PHE A 366 12.02 -5.57 14.19
N VAL A 367 11.18 -4.58 13.90
CA VAL A 367 11.26 -3.69 12.74
C VAL A 367 11.37 -2.26 13.25
N THR A 368 12.35 -1.51 12.76
CA THR A 368 12.58 -0.10 13.08
C THR A 368 12.80 0.72 11.81
N ASP A 369 12.88 2.05 11.95
CA ASP A 369 13.19 2.98 10.85
C ASP A 369 12.30 2.79 9.60
N VAL A 370 10.99 2.64 9.84
CA VAL A 370 10.02 2.47 8.75
C VAL A 370 9.76 3.81 8.08
N ARG A 371 10.01 3.89 6.78
CA ARG A 371 9.79 5.09 5.96
C ARG A 371 9.33 4.74 4.55
N VAL A 372 8.60 5.65 3.93
CA VAL A 372 8.29 5.59 2.50
C VAL A 372 9.33 6.43 1.76
N GLU A 373 10.01 5.82 0.79
CA GLU A 373 11.03 6.48 -0.04
C GLU A 373 10.95 5.87 -1.44
N ASN A 374 10.80 6.70 -2.46
CA ASN A 374 10.75 6.31 -3.89
C ASN A 374 9.72 5.20 -4.18
N GLY A 375 8.50 5.33 -3.62
CA GLY A 375 7.42 4.36 -3.80
C GLY A 375 7.65 3.00 -3.09
N ARG A 376 8.69 2.89 -2.27
CA ARG A 376 9.01 1.70 -1.47
C ARG A 376 8.79 1.98 0.00
N VAL A 377 8.51 0.93 0.76
CA VAL A 377 8.72 0.95 2.20
C VAL A 377 10.12 0.45 2.47
N ARG A 378 10.93 1.25 3.17
CA ARG A 378 12.22 0.84 3.74
C ARG A 378 12.06 0.65 5.24
N TYR A 379 12.78 -0.31 5.79
CA TYR A 379 12.80 -0.61 7.22
C TYR A 379 14.08 -1.34 7.62
N THR A 380 14.42 -1.30 8.89
CA THR A 380 15.60 -1.97 9.45
C THR A 380 15.20 -3.11 10.37
N ILE A 381 15.89 -4.24 10.22
CA ILE A 381 15.91 -5.32 11.22
C ILE A 381 17.21 -5.15 12.04
N PRO A 382 17.14 -4.76 13.34
CA PRO A 382 18.35 -4.44 14.11
C PRO A 382 19.28 -5.64 14.34
N GLU A 383 20.59 -5.41 14.34
CA GLU A 383 21.56 -6.47 14.69
C GLU A 383 21.37 -7.01 16.13
N SER A 384 20.82 -6.20 17.03
CA SER A 384 20.62 -6.55 18.45
C SER A 384 19.63 -7.69 18.69
N ILE A 385 18.79 -8.01 17.70
CA ILE A 385 17.81 -9.09 17.78
C ILE A 385 18.25 -10.37 17.04
N ALA A 386 19.40 -10.33 16.36
CA ALA A 386 19.92 -11.46 15.62
C ALA A 386 20.44 -12.56 16.56
N PHE A 387 20.34 -13.80 16.11
CA PHE A 387 20.98 -14.94 16.75
C PHE A 387 22.49 -14.93 16.51
N SER A 388 23.22 -15.76 17.25
CA SER A 388 24.68 -15.86 17.13
C SER A 388 25.17 -16.32 15.76
N ASP A 389 24.32 -16.99 14.98
CA ASP A 389 24.59 -17.42 13.61
C ASP A 389 24.22 -16.37 12.55
N GLY A 390 23.80 -15.17 12.98
CA GLY A 390 23.39 -14.07 12.10
C GLY A 390 21.95 -14.17 11.59
N THR A 391 21.22 -15.23 11.93
CA THR A 391 19.80 -15.35 11.57
C THR A 391 18.91 -14.49 12.45
N VAL A 392 17.64 -14.31 12.05
CA VAL A 392 16.65 -13.58 12.83
C VAL A 392 15.42 -14.43 13.10
N SER A 393 14.63 -14.05 14.09
CA SER A 393 13.24 -14.52 14.17
C SER A 393 12.33 -13.43 14.69
N GLY A 394 11.11 -13.41 14.19
CA GLY A 394 10.12 -12.43 14.59
C GLY A 394 9.10 -12.22 13.49
N ASN A 395 8.02 -11.54 13.83
CA ASN A 395 6.95 -11.20 12.91
C ASN A 395 6.60 -9.74 13.14
N ALA A 396 6.29 -9.02 12.07
CA ALA A 396 5.71 -7.69 12.17
C ALA A 396 4.69 -7.45 11.05
N VAL A 397 3.80 -6.51 11.29
CA VAL A 397 2.93 -5.96 10.25
C VAL A 397 3.29 -4.50 10.04
N ILE A 398 3.64 -4.14 8.81
CA ILE A 398 3.81 -2.75 8.39
C ILE A 398 2.57 -2.34 7.58
N ALA A 399 2.00 -1.19 7.92
CA ALA A 399 0.92 -0.57 7.14
C ALA A 399 1.38 0.74 6.50
N VAL A 400 0.79 1.04 5.35
CA VAL A 400 1.03 2.27 4.61
C VAL A 400 -0.23 3.14 4.56
N TYR A 401 -0.04 4.45 4.54
CA TYR A 401 -1.08 5.45 4.79
C TYR A 401 -1.23 6.41 3.61
N SER A 402 -2.45 6.92 3.42
CA SER A 402 -2.78 7.88 2.36
C SER A 402 -2.17 9.27 2.57
N GLU A 403 -1.87 9.63 3.82
CA GLU A 403 -1.33 10.95 4.20
C GLU A 403 0.02 10.83 4.91
N PRO A 404 0.85 11.89 4.94
CA PRO A 404 2.07 11.93 5.74
C PRO A 404 1.86 11.64 7.23
N ASP A 405 2.94 11.31 7.94
CA ASP A 405 2.98 11.10 9.39
C ASP A 405 1.95 10.08 9.94
N CYS A 406 1.50 9.17 9.08
CA CYS A 406 0.51 8.14 9.36
C CYS A 406 -0.82 8.69 9.93
N GLN A 407 -1.25 9.87 9.47
CA GLN A 407 -2.50 10.53 9.90
C GLN A 407 -3.71 10.17 9.03
N GLY A 408 -3.47 9.60 7.84
CA GLY A 408 -4.50 9.22 6.89
C GLY A 408 -5.09 7.83 7.13
N GLU A 409 -5.76 7.32 6.11
CA GLU A 409 -6.32 5.98 6.12
C GLU A 409 -5.25 4.95 5.74
N ILE A 410 -5.37 3.73 6.28
CA ILE A 410 -4.54 2.61 5.85
C ILE A 410 -4.96 2.19 4.44
N LEU A 411 -4.02 2.23 3.50
CA LEU A 411 -4.23 1.76 2.13
C LEU A 411 -4.01 0.26 2.01
N TRP A 412 -2.98 -0.26 2.68
CA TRP A 412 -2.62 -1.68 2.68
C TRP A 412 -1.64 -2.00 3.83
N SER A 413 -1.41 -3.29 4.07
CA SER A 413 -0.41 -3.76 5.04
C SER A 413 0.21 -5.09 4.62
N TRP A 414 1.44 -5.32 5.06
CA TRP A 414 2.25 -6.49 4.74
C TRP A 414 2.80 -7.14 5.99
N HIS A 415 2.98 -8.45 5.92
CA HIS A 415 3.65 -9.27 6.92
C HIS A 415 5.16 -9.34 6.65
N ILE A 416 5.97 -8.94 7.62
CA ILE A 416 7.41 -9.15 7.63
C ILE A 416 7.71 -10.37 8.49
N TRP A 417 8.29 -11.41 7.88
CA TRP A 417 8.50 -12.71 8.50
C TRP A 417 10.00 -13.01 8.68
N GLY A 418 10.47 -12.84 9.91
CA GLY A 418 11.82 -13.21 10.34
C GLY A 418 11.96 -14.71 10.56
N THR A 419 12.87 -15.35 9.81
CA THR A 419 13.06 -16.80 9.81
C THR A 419 14.51 -17.22 10.07
N GLN A 420 14.69 -18.37 10.72
CA GLN A 420 15.98 -19.04 10.82
C GLN A 420 16.21 -19.86 9.54
N GLY A 421 16.67 -19.18 8.49
CA GLY A 421 16.81 -19.74 7.14
C GLY A 421 15.52 -19.66 6.32
N LEU A 422 15.66 -19.74 5.00
CA LEU A 422 14.52 -19.70 4.09
C LEU A 422 13.62 -20.94 4.30
N PRO A 423 12.29 -20.79 4.13
CA PRO A 423 11.39 -21.94 4.09
C PRO A 423 11.77 -22.93 2.98
N GLU A 424 11.74 -24.22 3.30
CA GLU A 424 12.04 -25.31 2.37
C GLU A 424 10.74 -25.99 1.89
N ASP A 425 10.85 -26.74 0.80
CA ASP A 425 9.75 -27.49 0.20
C ASP A 425 9.80 -28.97 0.59
N GLU A 426 8.66 -29.50 1.03
CA GLU A 426 8.42 -30.92 1.23
C GLU A 426 7.40 -31.44 0.19
N GLU A 427 7.75 -32.48 -0.56
CA GLU A 427 6.83 -33.08 -1.52
C GLU A 427 5.83 -34.00 -0.83
N TYR A 428 4.54 -33.67 -0.93
CA TYR A 428 3.43 -34.46 -0.41
C TYR A 428 2.72 -35.17 -1.55
N THR A 429 2.29 -36.40 -1.32
CA THR A 429 1.38 -37.14 -2.20
C THR A 429 0.03 -37.28 -1.53
N ASN A 430 -1.02 -36.84 -2.22
CA ASN A 430 -2.37 -36.90 -1.71
C ASN A 430 -3.06 -38.24 -2.05
N GLN A 431 -4.31 -38.45 -1.61
CA GLN A 431 -5.03 -39.71 -1.84
C GLN A 431 -5.30 -40.02 -3.32
N ALA A 432 -5.41 -39.00 -4.17
CA ALA A 432 -5.58 -39.15 -5.62
C ALA A 432 -4.24 -39.37 -6.37
N GLY A 433 -3.12 -39.39 -5.65
CA GLY A 433 -1.78 -39.52 -6.22
C GLY A 433 -1.21 -38.22 -6.80
N ALA A 434 -1.87 -37.08 -6.57
CA ALA A 434 -1.36 -35.77 -6.97
C ALA A 434 -0.26 -35.30 -5.99
N THR A 435 0.75 -34.64 -6.53
CA THR A 435 1.89 -34.15 -5.75
C THR A 435 1.84 -32.64 -5.53
N PHE A 436 2.32 -32.21 -4.36
CA PHE A 436 2.36 -30.81 -3.93
C PHE A 436 3.72 -30.52 -3.28
N LEU A 437 4.33 -29.39 -3.61
CA LEU A 437 5.50 -28.87 -2.87
C LEU A 437 4.99 -27.98 -1.75
N VAL A 438 5.00 -28.50 -0.52
CA VAL A 438 4.43 -27.86 0.66
C VAL A 438 5.54 -27.24 1.49
N MET A 439 5.33 -26.02 1.97
CA MET A 439 6.27 -25.35 2.86
C MET A 439 6.49 -26.18 4.14
N ASP A 440 7.73 -26.34 4.56
CA ASP A 440 8.16 -27.14 5.72
C ASP A 440 7.63 -26.64 7.08
N ARG A 441 7.02 -25.45 7.11
CA ARG A 441 6.55 -24.78 8.32
C ARG A 441 5.32 -23.91 8.04
N GLU A 442 4.61 -23.58 9.10
CA GLU A 442 3.50 -22.65 9.07
C GLU A 442 3.96 -21.21 8.81
N LEU A 443 3.11 -20.44 8.15
CA LEU A 443 3.35 -19.04 7.86
C LEU A 443 3.53 -18.25 9.17
N GLY A 444 4.67 -17.57 9.30
CA GLY A 444 5.07 -16.86 10.52
C GLY A 444 5.94 -17.67 11.49
N ALA A 445 6.09 -18.99 11.29
CA ALA A 445 6.94 -19.81 12.15
C ALA A 445 8.43 -19.54 11.90
N SER A 446 9.26 -19.44 12.95
CA SER A 446 10.69 -19.18 12.74
C SER A 446 11.46 -20.38 12.18
N SER A 447 10.96 -21.59 12.43
CA SER A 447 11.54 -22.89 12.07
C SER A 447 10.44 -23.97 12.05
N PRO A 448 10.67 -25.15 11.45
CA PRO A 448 9.68 -26.23 11.41
C PRO A 448 9.28 -26.73 12.81
N GLY A 449 7.99 -27.06 12.99
CA GLY A 449 7.47 -27.66 14.21
C GLY A 449 7.29 -26.70 15.40
N ARG A 450 7.40 -25.39 15.19
CA ARG A 450 7.12 -24.39 16.23
C ARG A 450 5.62 -24.24 16.45
N TYR A 451 5.21 -24.21 17.72
CA TYR A 451 3.80 -24.04 18.10
C TYR A 451 3.48 -22.62 18.61
N ASP A 452 4.50 -21.85 18.96
CA ASP A 452 4.41 -20.60 19.72
C ASP A 452 4.60 -19.33 18.90
N ASP A 453 5.23 -19.43 17.72
CA ASP A 453 5.46 -18.31 16.81
C ASP A 453 4.71 -18.32 15.45
N PRO A 454 3.99 -19.38 15.01
CA PRO A 454 3.12 -19.27 13.84
C PRO A 454 2.08 -18.15 13.97
N LEU A 455 1.68 -17.57 12.83
CA LEU A 455 0.60 -16.58 12.80
C LEU A 455 -0.71 -17.22 12.33
N LEU A 456 -1.80 -16.58 12.73
CA LEU A 456 -3.16 -16.99 12.39
C LEU A 456 -3.76 -16.01 11.41
N TYR A 457 -4.60 -16.50 10.51
CA TYR A 457 -5.26 -15.70 9.48
C TYR A 457 -6.76 -15.98 9.48
N GLN A 458 -7.57 -14.91 9.44
CA GLN A 458 -8.97 -15.07 9.07
C GLN A 458 -9.05 -15.41 7.58
N TRP A 459 -9.98 -16.27 7.22
CA TRP A 459 -10.14 -16.72 5.86
C TRP A 459 -10.26 -15.54 4.87
N GLY A 460 -9.59 -15.62 3.73
CA GLY A 460 -9.65 -14.59 2.69
C GLY A 460 -8.94 -13.28 3.02
N ARG A 461 -8.26 -13.19 4.17
CA ARG A 461 -7.47 -12.01 4.57
C ARG A 461 -5.97 -12.27 4.44
N LYS A 462 -5.25 -11.20 4.11
CA LYS A 462 -3.78 -11.17 4.10
C LYS A 462 -3.15 -10.88 5.47
N ASP A 463 -3.95 -10.42 6.43
CA ASP A 463 -3.45 -9.83 7.67
C ASP A 463 -3.23 -10.90 8.75
N PRO A 464 -2.02 -11.02 9.30
CA PRO A 464 -1.77 -11.98 10.37
C PRO A 464 -2.19 -11.48 11.75
N PHE A 465 -2.58 -12.44 12.58
CA PHE A 465 -2.79 -12.29 14.02
C PHE A 465 -1.76 -13.14 14.78
N PRO A 466 -1.21 -12.66 15.91
CA PRO A 466 -0.39 -13.51 16.78
C PRO A 466 -1.14 -14.79 17.17
N SER A 467 -0.43 -15.91 17.33
CA SER A 467 -1.01 -17.13 17.93
C SER A 467 -1.59 -16.85 19.34
N CYS A 468 -2.45 -17.74 19.83
CA CYS A 468 -2.94 -17.73 21.21
C CYS A 468 -2.30 -18.87 22.04
N ASP A 469 -1.16 -18.64 22.68
CA ASP A 469 -0.60 -19.51 23.72
C ASP A 469 -1.37 -19.39 25.06
N ILE A 470 -1.41 -20.50 25.80
CA ILE A 470 -2.02 -20.72 27.12
C ILE A 470 -1.37 -19.85 28.22
N GLN A 471 -0.16 -19.30 27.98
CA GLN A 471 0.53 -18.39 28.92
C GLN A 471 0.31 -16.89 28.63
N GLY A 472 -0.66 -16.57 27.76
CA GLY A 472 -1.03 -15.21 27.40
C GLY A 472 -0.15 -14.67 26.30
N SER A 473 -0.72 -14.63 25.11
CA SER A 473 0.00 -14.21 23.91
C SER A 473 0.36 -12.75 23.99
N ARG A 474 1.66 -12.49 23.96
CA ARG A 474 2.24 -11.15 24.05
C ARG A 474 2.75 -10.73 22.68
N PHE A 475 2.46 -9.49 22.34
CA PHE A 475 2.98 -8.83 21.16
C PHE A 475 3.28 -7.37 21.51
N PHE A 476 3.93 -6.66 20.63
CA PHE A 476 4.26 -5.25 20.79
C PHE A 476 3.41 -4.47 19.78
N LEU A 477 2.37 -3.78 20.25
CA LEU A 477 1.69 -2.74 19.48
C LEU A 477 2.74 -1.69 19.08
N ASP A 478 2.60 -1.06 17.92
CA ASP A 478 3.51 -0.04 17.39
C ASP A 478 4.99 -0.45 17.24
N GLY A 479 5.31 -1.72 17.49
CA GLY A 479 6.67 -2.21 17.57
C GLY A 479 7.29 -2.19 18.97
N THR A 480 6.73 -1.42 19.91
CA THR A 480 7.39 -1.15 21.20
C THR A 480 6.53 -1.39 22.44
N THR A 481 5.20 -1.26 22.32
CA THR A 481 4.28 -1.31 23.46
C THR A 481 3.83 -2.74 23.75
N LEU A 482 4.41 -3.36 24.79
CA LEU A 482 4.06 -4.72 25.21
C LEU A 482 2.57 -4.83 25.57
N THR A 483 1.87 -5.68 24.84
CA THR A 483 0.43 -5.93 24.95
C THR A 483 0.19 -7.43 25.12
N SER A 484 -0.73 -7.79 26.03
CA SER A 484 -1.14 -9.19 26.25
C SER A 484 -2.59 -9.38 25.79
N ILE A 485 -2.83 -10.43 25.01
CA ILE A 485 -4.17 -10.82 24.52
C ILE A 485 -5.09 -11.22 25.68
N ASP A 486 -4.54 -11.85 26.73
CA ASP A 486 -5.31 -12.29 27.90
C ASP A 486 -5.80 -11.14 28.77
N ASN A 487 -5.05 -10.03 28.83
CA ASN A 487 -5.45 -8.84 29.58
C ASN A 487 -6.59 -8.08 28.89
N LEU A 488 -6.97 -8.47 27.67
CA LEU A 488 -7.91 -7.76 26.80
C LEU A 488 -9.26 -8.49 26.71
N LYS A 489 -9.68 -9.21 27.76
CA LYS A 489 -10.96 -9.95 27.80
C LYS A 489 -12.13 -9.10 27.26
N GLY A 490 -12.47 -9.30 25.99
CA GLY A 490 -13.57 -8.63 25.30
C GLY A 490 -13.18 -7.34 24.57
N TRP A 491 -13.26 -7.37 23.24
CA TRP A 491 -13.52 -6.24 22.32
C TRP A 491 -12.34 -5.38 21.82
N ALA A 492 -11.18 -5.33 22.47
CA ALA A 492 -10.15 -4.34 22.10
C ALA A 492 -9.51 -4.50 20.71
N TYR A 493 -9.51 -5.71 20.12
CA TYR A 493 -8.94 -5.99 18.79
C TYR A 493 -9.93 -6.73 17.88
N LYS A 494 -11.21 -6.35 17.99
CA LYS A 494 -12.25 -6.79 17.07
C LYS A 494 -12.91 -5.60 16.42
N LEU A 495 -13.15 -5.68 15.13
CA LEU A 495 -14.04 -4.78 14.42
C LEU A 495 -15.43 -5.41 14.45
N GLN A 496 -16.33 -4.87 15.27
CA GLN A 496 -17.71 -5.35 15.33
C GLN A 496 -18.55 -4.72 14.21
N LYS A 497 -18.82 -5.48 13.15
CA LYS A 497 -19.57 -5.03 11.97
C LYS A 497 -20.28 -6.20 11.30
N ASP A 498 -21.62 -6.23 11.35
CA ASP A 498 -22.44 -7.29 10.71
C ASP A 498 -22.29 -7.31 9.17
N ASP A 499 -22.06 -6.19 8.50
CA ASP A 499 -21.90 -6.14 7.04
C ASP A 499 -20.52 -5.62 6.65
N ALA A 500 -19.47 -6.25 7.19
CA ALA A 500 -18.12 -5.87 6.84
C ALA A 500 -17.84 -6.17 5.36
N THR A 501 -17.11 -5.25 4.74
CA THR A 501 -16.61 -5.33 3.37
C THR A 501 -15.13 -5.75 3.38
N ILE A 502 -14.61 -6.08 2.20
CA ILE A 502 -13.18 -6.34 2.04
C ILE A 502 -12.37 -5.09 2.39
N GLU A 503 -12.86 -3.91 2.02
CA GLU A 503 -12.23 -2.64 2.34
C GLU A 503 -12.15 -2.38 3.85
N ASP A 504 -13.18 -2.75 4.62
CA ASP A 504 -13.13 -2.65 6.09
C ASP A 504 -11.98 -3.49 6.66
N ALA A 505 -11.76 -4.70 6.13
CA ALA A 505 -10.64 -5.55 6.55
C ALA A 505 -9.29 -4.96 6.16
N VAL A 506 -9.17 -4.38 4.96
CA VAL A 506 -7.96 -3.70 4.48
C VAL A 506 -7.60 -2.50 5.35
N ARG A 507 -8.59 -1.70 5.73
CA ARG A 507 -8.41 -0.52 6.60
C ARG A 507 -8.16 -0.88 8.07
N ASN A 508 -8.50 -2.11 8.48
CA ASN A 508 -8.41 -2.57 9.87
C ASN A 508 -7.59 -3.88 10.00
N PRO A 509 -6.32 -3.89 9.58
CA PRO A 509 -5.50 -5.10 9.52
C PRO A 509 -5.23 -5.73 10.89
N MET A 510 -5.22 -4.93 11.97
CA MET A 510 -5.02 -5.43 13.33
C MET A 510 -6.27 -6.06 13.95
N TYR A 511 -7.45 -5.77 13.41
CA TYR A 511 -8.71 -6.12 14.04
C TYR A 511 -9.27 -7.36 13.39
N LEU A 512 -9.57 -8.36 14.22
CA LEU A 512 -10.36 -9.49 13.80
C LEU A 512 -11.76 -8.98 13.45
N VAL A 513 -12.23 -9.20 12.21
CA VAL A 513 -13.56 -8.73 11.83
C VAL A 513 -14.59 -9.71 12.37
N ALA A 514 -15.53 -9.19 13.15
CA ALA A 514 -16.56 -9.94 13.85
C ALA A 514 -17.94 -9.32 13.58
N GLY A 515 -18.98 -10.12 13.39
CA GLY A 515 -20.36 -9.61 13.34
C GLY A 515 -20.80 -8.92 14.64
N THR A 516 -21.75 -7.99 14.56
CA THR A 516 -22.41 -7.33 15.71
C THR A 516 -23.52 -8.18 16.34
N SER A 517 -24.08 -9.16 15.62
CA SER A 517 -25.19 -10.00 16.11
C SER A 517 -24.72 -11.33 16.73
N GLN A 518 -25.23 -11.65 17.92
CA GLN A 518 -24.97 -12.94 18.57
C GLN A 518 -25.56 -14.09 17.74
N SER A 519 -24.68 -14.95 17.21
CA SER A 519 -24.90 -16.35 16.78
C SER A 519 -25.22 -16.72 15.32
N ALA A 520 -25.41 -15.80 14.36
CA ALA A 520 -25.81 -16.20 13.00
C ALA A 520 -24.75 -16.06 11.89
N GLN A 521 -23.72 -15.22 12.04
CA GLN A 521 -22.75 -14.98 10.97
C GLN A 521 -21.62 -16.01 10.94
N HIS A 522 -21.69 -16.95 10.00
CA HIS A 522 -20.63 -17.94 9.77
C HIS A 522 -19.44 -17.37 8.98
N ASN A 523 -19.54 -16.14 8.49
CA ASN A 523 -18.51 -15.42 7.76
C ASN A 523 -18.23 -14.07 8.42
N TRP A 524 -17.00 -13.56 8.32
CA TRP A 524 -16.68 -12.18 8.72
C TRP A 524 -17.13 -11.17 7.67
N LEU A 525 -17.21 -11.60 6.40
CA LEU A 525 -17.62 -10.76 5.28
C LEU A 525 -19.14 -10.81 5.13
N GLY A 526 -19.79 -9.64 5.09
CA GLY A 526 -21.25 -9.53 5.02
C GLY A 526 -21.84 -10.13 3.74
N LYS A 527 -21.10 -10.01 2.63
CA LYS A 527 -21.39 -10.68 1.36
C LYS A 527 -20.24 -11.59 0.99
N THR A 528 -20.44 -12.91 1.04
CA THR A 528 -19.39 -13.87 0.69
C THR A 528 -18.77 -13.57 -0.67
N ASN A 529 -17.44 -13.63 -0.73
CA ASN A 529 -16.66 -13.66 -1.95
C ASN A 529 -15.66 -14.80 -1.83
N VAL A 530 -15.88 -15.92 -2.53
CA VAL A 530 -15.04 -17.13 -2.44
C VAL A 530 -13.65 -16.95 -3.07
N ASN A 531 -13.46 -15.92 -3.91
CA ASN A 531 -12.26 -15.77 -4.72
C ASN A 531 -11.09 -15.11 -3.98
N LEU A 532 -11.20 -14.87 -2.67
CA LEU A 532 -10.24 -14.03 -1.96
C LEU A 532 -8.81 -14.60 -1.96
N TRP A 533 -8.60 -15.92 -1.96
CA TRP A 533 -7.27 -16.54 -2.06
C TRP A 533 -7.02 -17.26 -3.41
N GLY A 534 -7.95 -17.13 -4.38
CA GLY A 534 -7.78 -17.57 -5.76
C GLY A 534 -8.11 -19.04 -6.09
N GLY A 535 -8.80 -19.76 -5.22
CA GLY A 535 -9.25 -21.14 -5.47
C GLY A 535 -10.64 -21.26 -6.10
N GLY A 536 -11.47 -20.21 -6.07
CA GLY A 536 -12.78 -20.14 -6.71
C GLY A 536 -13.84 -21.11 -6.17
N ASP A 537 -15.01 -21.16 -6.82
CA ASP A 537 -16.07 -22.15 -6.55
C ASP A 537 -15.69 -23.53 -7.15
N LYS A 538 -14.78 -24.25 -6.50
CA LYS A 538 -14.40 -25.61 -6.92
C LYS A 538 -15.43 -26.64 -6.45
N GLU A 539 -15.92 -27.48 -7.37
CA GLU A 539 -16.78 -28.61 -7.02
C GLU A 539 -15.99 -29.68 -6.24
N LEU A 540 -16.63 -30.24 -5.23
CA LEU A 540 -16.03 -31.18 -4.31
C LEU A 540 -16.36 -32.62 -4.73
N PRO A 541 -15.36 -33.52 -4.85
CA PRO A 541 -15.64 -34.90 -5.19
C PRO A 541 -16.31 -35.66 -4.04
N ASP A 542 -17.00 -36.75 -4.38
CA ASP A 542 -17.61 -37.66 -3.40
C ASP A 542 -16.57 -38.39 -2.55
N ASN A 543 -15.37 -38.64 -3.10
CA ASN A 543 -14.24 -39.21 -2.39
C ASN A 543 -12.93 -38.50 -2.76
N LEU A 544 -11.96 -38.52 -1.85
CA LEU A 544 -10.66 -37.85 -2.04
C LEU A 544 -9.65 -38.68 -2.85
N THR A 545 -10.02 -39.90 -3.25
CA THR A 545 -9.21 -40.75 -4.16
C THR A 545 -9.53 -40.48 -5.63
N ALA A 546 -10.58 -39.72 -5.92
CA ALA A 546 -10.95 -39.32 -7.27
C ALA A 546 -9.89 -38.41 -7.91
N SER A 547 -9.69 -38.52 -9.22
CA SER A 547 -8.74 -37.70 -9.98
C SER A 547 -9.01 -36.19 -9.90
N GLU A 548 -10.25 -35.82 -9.63
CA GLU A 548 -10.77 -34.47 -9.44
C GLU A 548 -10.15 -33.81 -8.19
N ALA A 549 -9.68 -34.62 -7.23
CA ALA A 549 -8.86 -34.18 -6.11
C ALA A 549 -7.39 -33.89 -6.52
N GLY A 550 -7.20 -33.34 -7.72
CA GLY A 550 -5.90 -33.03 -8.31
C GLY A 550 -5.25 -31.74 -7.77
N ALA A 551 -4.02 -31.48 -8.23
CA ALA A 551 -3.17 -30.38 -7.75
C ALA A 551 -3.39 -29.04 -8.47
N ASP A 552 -4.58 -28.80 -9.01
CA ASP A 552 -4.90 -27.58 -9.76
C ASP A 552 -5.83 -26.65 -8.96
N TRP A 553 -5.65 -25.35 -9.16
CA TRP A 553 -6.49 -24.27 -8.62
C TRP A 553 -7.36 -23.67 -9.73
N VAL A 554 -8.48 -23.05 -9.36
CA VAL A 554 -9.35 -22.37 -10.34
C VAL A 554 -8.71 -21.06 -10.82
N TYR A 555 -8.11 -20.28 -9.92
CA TYR A 555 -7.37 -19.06 -10.24
C TYR A 555 -5.95 -19.07 -9.66
N GLY A 556 -5.13 -18.11 -10.08
CA GLY A 556 -3.81 -17.85 -9.50
C GLY A 556 -3.90 -17.28 -8.09
N LYS A 557 -2.75 -17.10 -7.44
CA LYS A 557 -2.65 -16.36 -6.17
C LYS A 557 -3.16 -14.92 -6.35
N THR A 558 -4.05 -14.48 -5.47
CA THR A 558 -4.70 -13.17 -5.55
C THR A 558 -3.98 -12.11 -4.73
N ILE A 559 -4.46 -10.87 -4.82
CA ILE A 559 -3.99 -9.78 -3.95
C ILE A 559 -4.25 -10.03 -2.46
N TYR A 560 -5.12 -10.95 -2.02
CA TYR A 560 -5.37 -11.17 -0.57
C TYR A 560 -4.74 -12.45 0.00
N ASP A 561 -4.09 -13.27 -0.84
CA ASP A 561 -3.37 -14.45 -0.36
C ASP A 561 -2.21 -14.01 0.55
N PRO A 562 -2.13 -14.52 1.80
CA PRO A 562 -1.14 -14.08 2.78
C PRO A 562 0.29 -14.57 2.51
N SER A 563 0.47 -15.48 1.55
CA SER A 563 1.71 -16.23 1.37
C SER A 563 2.85 -15.38 0.77
N PRO A 564 4.11 -15.72 1.04
CA PRO A 564 5.26 -15.04 0.45
C PRO A 564 5.37 -15.31 -1.05
N VAL A 565 6.24 -14.55 -1.72
CA VAL A 565 6.57 -14.74 -3.14
C VAL A 565 6.90 -16.21 -3.45
N GLY A 566 6.34 -16.74 -4.55
CA GLY A 566 6.51 -18.12 -4.99
C GLY A 566 5.69 -19.17 -4.23
N TYR A 567 4.89 -18.75 -3.25
CA TYR A 567 3.99 -19.60 -2.48
C TYR A 567 2.57 -19.05 -2.45
N ARG A 568 1.60 -19.95 -2.30
CA ARG A 568 0.18 -19.64 -2.11
C ARG A 568 -0.45 -20.51 -1.03
N VAL A 569 -1.65 -20.14 -0.57
CA VAL A 569 -2.42 -21.01 0.34
C VAL A 569 -2.65 -22.36 -0.32
N ALA A 570 -2.50 -23.43 0.46
CA ALA A 570 -2.67 -24.81 0.01
C ALA A 570 -4.04 -25.06 -0.64
N SER A 571 -4.15 -26.16 -1.38
CA SER A 571 -5.40 -26.64 -1.97
C SER A 571 -6.13 -27.56 -0.99
N ILE A 572 -7.47 -27.64 -1.11
CA ILE A 572 -8.33 -28.45 -0.24
C ILE A 572 -7.93 -29.92 -0.25
N PHE A 573 -7.20 -30.35 -1.27
CA PHE A 573 -6.76 -31.73 -1.47
C PHE A 573 -5.32 -31.99 -1.05
N THR A 574 -4.54 -30.96 -0.71
CA THR A 574 -3.10 -31.07 -0.41
C THR A 574 -2.82 -32.07 0.71
N PHE A 575 -3.65 -32.08 1.76
CA PHE A 575 -3.41 -32.87 2.97
C PHE A 575 -4.25 -34.16 3.04
N SER A 576 -5.01 -34.48 2.00
CA SER A 576 -5.88 -35.68 2.01
C SER A 576 -5.10 -36.97 2.26
N GLY A 577 -3.83 -37.03 1.85
CA GLY A 577 -2.93 -38.16 2.09
C GLY A 577 -2.63 -38.45 3.58
N PHE A 578 -2.94 -37.53 4.51
CA PHE A 578 -2.74 -37.76 5.95
C PHE A 578 -3.73 -38.74 6.57
N THR A 579 -4.74 -39.18 5.81
CA THR A 579 -5.65 -40.26 6.21
C THR A 579 -5.89 -41.21 5.04
N ASP A 580 -6.16 -42.47 5.35
CA ASP A 580 -6.60 -43.49 4.36
C ASP A 580 -8.12 -43.50 4.17
N MET A 581 -8.87 -42.67 4.91
CA MET A 581 -10.32 -42.58 4.76
C MET A 581 -10.68 -41.83 3.47
N PRO A 582 -11.45 -42.44 2.55
CA PRO A 582 -11.87 -41.78 1.31
C PRO A 582 -12.73 -40.53 1.55
N SER A 583 -13.38 -40.43 2.72
CA SER A 583 -14.14 -39.25 3.15
C SER A 583 -13.26 -38.11 3.69
N GLY A 584 -11.97 -38.36 3.91
CA GLY A 584 -11.03 -37.39 4.50
C GLY A 584 -11.16 -37.21 6.00
N THR A 585 -12.03 -37.97 6.67
CA THR A 585 -12.22 -37.90 8.13
C THR A 585 -12.26 -39.27 8.80
N THR A 586 -11.61 -39.38 9.96
CA THR A 586 -11.70 -40.59 10.81
C THR A 586 -12.87 -40.54 11.79
N ALA A 587 -13.67 -39.46 11.78
CA ALA A 587 -14.88 -39.37 12.60
C ALA A 587 -15.92 -40.44 12.23
N ASP A 588 -15.97 -40.82 10.94
CA ASP A 588 -16.91 -41.81 10.37
C ASP A 588 -16.65 -43.24 10.83
N VAL A 589 -15.47 -43.52 11.39
CA VAL A 589 -15.15 -44.85 11.91
C VAL A 589 -16.12 -45.17 13.05
N THR A 590 -16.80 -46.31 12.95
CA THR A 590 -17.74 -46.81 13.97
C THR A 590 -17.08 -47.82 14.89
N GLU A 591 -17.59 -47.95 16.12
CA GLU A 591 -17.09 -48.90 17.14
C GLU A 591 -16.99 -50.33 16.57
N PRO A 592 -15.79 -50.93 16.52
CA PRO A 592 -15.64 -52.29 16.02
C PRO A 592 -16.02 -53.30 17.11
N ASN A 593 -17.27 -53.74 17.16
CA ASN A 593 -17.83 -54.69 18.14
C ASN A 593 -17.72 -54.26 19.62
N GLU A 594 -18.45 -54.94 20.51
CA GLU A 594 -18.34 -54.71 21.96
C GLU A 594 -16.95 -55.10 22.46
N GLY A 595 -16.17 -54.13 22.95
CA GLY A 595 -14.90 -54.36 23.67
C GLY A 595 -13.64 -53.77 23.04
N ASN A 596 -13.70 -53.26 21.81
CA ASN A 596 -12.57 -52.57 21.18
C ASN A 596 -12.65 -51.04 21.39
N SER A 597 -11.50 -50.37 21.38
CA SER A 597 -11.40 -48.92 21.52
C SER A 597 -11.55 -48.25 20.16
N ILE A 598 -12.65 -47.52 19.90
CA ILE A 598 -12.79 -46.69 18.69
C ILE A 598 -11.62 -45.71 18.50
N VAL A 599 -11.07 -45.22 19.61
CA VAL A 599 -9.91 -44.31 19.61
C VAL A 599 -8.68 -44.99 19.00
N ALA A 600 -8.47 -46.28 19.27
CA ALA A 600 -7.37 -47.04 18.67
C ALA A 600 -7.66 -47.32 17.19
N ALA A 601 -8.88 -47.74 16.85
CA ALA A 601 -9.28 -48.03 15.48
C ALA A 601 -9.13 -46.82 14.55
N ARG A 602 -9.35 -45.60 15.04
CA ARG A 602 -9.14 -44.37 14.25
C ARG A 602 -7.66 -44.14 13.89
N LEU A 603 -6.72 -44.52 14.75
CA LEU A 603 -5.29 -44.36 14.45
C LEU A 603 -4.85 -45.19 13.25
N ASP A 604 -5.48 -46.35 13.04
CA ASP A 604 -5.18 -47.24 11.92
C ASP A 604 -5.47 -46.58 10.55
N TYR A 605 -6.26 -45.50 10.53
CA TYR A 605 -6.59 -44.74 9.33
C TYR A 605 -5.88 -43.39 9.22
N ILE A 606 -4.99 -43.06 10.16
CA ILE A 606 -4.17 -41.85 10.09
C ILE A 606 -2.79 -42.24 9.57
N ASN A 607 -2.34 -41.57 8.51
CA ASN A 607 -1.00 -41.74 7.96
C ASN A 607 0.00 -40.89 8.73
N PHE A 608 0.43 -41.40 9.89
CA PHE A 608 1.44 -40.74 10.72
C PHE A 608 2.60 -41.67 11.07
N VAL A 609 3.76 -41.08 11.35
CA VAL A 609 4.97 -41.76 11.81
C VAL A 609 4.98 -41.85 13.34
N LYS A 610 4.69 -40.74 14.00
CA LYS A 610 4.67 -40.61 15.47
C LYS A 610 3.88 -39.39 15.91
N HIS A 611 3.53 -39.35 17.18
CA HIS A 611 3.04 -38.14 17.85
C HIS A 611 3.87 -37.91 19.11
N SER A 612 4.43 -36.72 19.27
CA SER A 612 5.27 -36.34 20.42
C SER A 612 5.11 -34.87 20.73
N SER A 613 5.06 -34.50 22.01
CA SER A 613 5.06 -33.10 22.46
C SER A 613 3.98 -32.22 21.83
N ASN A 614 2.75 -32.73 21.68
CA ASN A 614 1.64 -32.03 20.99
C ASN A 614 1.98 -31.71 19.53
N THR A 615 2.63 -32.65 18.84
CA THR A 615 3.01 -32.50 17.43
C THR A 615 2.79 -33.83 16.74
N TRP A 616 2.04 -33.77 15.64
CA TRP A 616 1.86 -34.87 14.71
C TRP A 616 2.99 -34.89 13.69
N TYR A 617 3.46 -36.09 13.35
CA TYR A 617 4.43 -36.31 12.28
C TYR A 617 3.71 -37.09 11.18
N PHE A 618 3.05 -36.39 10.27
CA PHE A 618 2.27 -37.02 9.20
C PHE A 618 3.16 -37.52 8.09
N LYS A 619 2.84 -38.67 7.51
CA LYS A 619 3.57 -39.19 6.36
C LYS A 619 3.32 -38.31 5.14
N LYS A 620 4.40 -37.90 4.49
CA LYS A 620 4.38 -37.13 3.22
C LYS A 620 3.96 -38.00 2.04
N ASN A 621 4.28 -39.29 2.10
CA ASN A 621 3.93 -40.32 1.14
C ASN A 621 3.98 -41.70 1.82
N ALA A 622 3.61 -42.76 1.11
CA ALA A 622 3.49 -44.11 1.69
C ALA A 622 4.79 -44.64 2.36
N ASP A 623 5.94 -44.26 1.81
CA ASP A 623 7.27 -44.73 2.21
C ASP A 623 7.94 -43.82 3.26
N ASP A 624 7.32 -42.70 3.64
CA ASP A 624 7.89 -41.75 4.59
C ASP A 624 7.99 -42.33 6.01
N THR A 625 9.22 -42.35 6.54
CA THR A 625 9.55 -42.82 7.89
C THR A 625 9.88 -41.70 8.87
N GLU A 626 9.97 -40.45 8.40
CA GLU A 626 10.34 -39.29 9.24
C GLU A 626 9.11 -38.49 9.65
N GLY A 627 8.23 -38.23 8.68
CA GLY A 627 6.99 -37.48 8.83
C GLY A 627 7.20 -35.97 8.85
N ALA A 628 6.29 -35.25 8.20
CA ALA A 628 6.16 -33.80 8.25
C ALA A 628 5.57 -33.35 9.60
N GLN A 629 6.18 -32.32 10.20
CA GLN A 629 5.80 -31.84 11.54
C GLN A 629 4.59 -30.91 11.48
N TYR A 630 3.58 -31.17 12.31
CA TYR A 630 2.39 -30.35 12.49
C TYR A 630 2.13 -30.17 13.98
N ALA A 631 2.48 -29.00 14.50
CA ALA A 631 2.36 -28.71 15.93
C ALA A 631 0.93 -28.32 16.29
N ASP A 632 0.43 -28.72 17.45
CA ASP A 632 -0.94 -28.40 17.88
C ASP A 632 -1.09 -26.88 18.11
N ILE A 633 -1.47 -26.15 17.06
CA ILE A 633 -1.66 -24.70 17.10
C ILE A 633 -3.07 -24.38 17.57
N VAL A 634 -3.15 -23.49 18.56
CA VAL A 634 -4.41 -22.98 19.09
C VAL A 634 -4.94 -21.86 18.19
N VAL A 635 -6.25 -21.87 17.94
CA VAL A 635 -6.92 -20.95 17.02
C VAL A 635 -7.63 -19.83 17.75
N ARG A 636 -7.87 -18.72 17.04
CA ARG A 636 -8.68 -17.62 17.56
C ARG A 636 -10.13 -17.72 17.10
N ASP A 637 -11.02 -17.56 18.07
CA ASP A 637 -12.45 -17.44 17.85
C ASP A 637 -12.79 -16.08 17.23
N GLY A 638 -13.47 -16.11 16.08
CA GLY A 638 -13.92 -14.95 15.32
C GLY A 638 -14.89 -14.04 16.08
N TYR A 639 -15.61 -14.58 17.06
CA TYR A 639 -16.58 -13.83 17.87
C TYR A 639 -15.94 -13.29 19.16
N LEU A 640 -15.15 -14.11 19.85
CA LEU A 640 -14.56 -13.77 21.14
C LEU A 640 -13.24 -13.00 21.00
N GLY A 641 -12.45 -13.26 19.94
CA GLY A 641 -11.19 -12.60 19.65
C GLY A 641 -9.97 -13.19 20.37
N TYR A 642 -10.15 -14.29 21.11
CA TYR A 642 -9.12 -15.04 21.82
C TYR A 642 -9.26 -16.54 21.53
N GLU A 643 -8.55 -17.40 22.27
CA GLU A 643 -8.64 -18.86 22.17
C GLU A 643 -10.09 -19.37 22.04
N LYS A 644 -10.32 -20.20 21.01
CA LYS A 644 -11.61 -20.84 20.75
C LYS A 644 -12.00 -21.81 21.85
N LYS A 645 -13.14 -21.56 22.50
CA LYS A 645 -13.68 -22.42 23.54
C LYS A 645 -14.08 -23.78 22.95
N ASN A 646 -13.79 -24.85 23.69
CA ASN A 646 -14.11 -26.24 23.31
C ASN A 646 -13.35 -26.79 22.09
N ASN A 647 -12.21 -26.20 21.71
CA ASN A 647 -11.43 -26.61 20.53
C ASN A 647 -10.79 -28.02 20.62
N GLY A 648 -11.03 -28.78 21.70
CA GLY A 648 -10.30 -30.02 21.98
C GLY A 648 -8.82 -29.73 22.32
N LYS A 649 -8.03 -30.79 22.53
CA LYS A 649 -6.55 -30.70 22.46
C LYS A 649 -6.19 -31.16 21.05
N GLY A 650 -5.52 -30.37 20.22
CA GLY A 650 -5.22 -30.71 18.83
C GLY A 650 -5.05 -29.45 17.97
N GLY A 651 -4.40 -29.59 16.82
CA GLY A 651 -4.06 -28.47 15.94
C GLY A 651 -5.09 -28.21 14.85
N TYR A 652 -5.09 -26.98 14.35
CA TYR A 652 -5.96 -26.56 13.25
C TYR A 652 -5.21 -25.65 12.28
N TRP A 653 -5.39 -25.92 11.00
CA TRP A 653 -4.72 -25.21 9.92
C TRP A 653 -5.68 -25.00 8.76
N TRP A 654 -5.66 -23.82 8.16
CA TRP A 654 -6.26 -23.59 6.85
C TRP A 654 -5.58 -24.48 5.84
N THR A 655 -6.38 -25.35 5.24
CA THR A 655 -5.90 -26.20 4.16
C THR A 655 -6.18 -25.62 2.81
N ALA A 656 -7.20 -24.76 2.72
CA ALA A 656 -7.57 -24.06 1.50
C ALA A 656 -8.77 -23.13 1.68
N GLU A 657 -9.28 -22.70 0.54
CA GLU A 657 -10.47 -21.92 0.32
C GLU A 657 -11.75 -22.47 0.94
N SER A 658 -12.75 -21.59 0.96
CA SER A 658 -14.09 -21.93 1.40
C SER A 658 -14.87 -22.69 0.32
N PHE A 659 -15.79 -23.55 0.70
CA PHE A 659 -16.73 -24.19 -0.23
C PHE A 659 -18.17 -23.80 0.05
N VAL A 660 -19.05 -23.90 -0.94
CA VAL A 660 -20.49 -23.73 -0.75
C VAL A 660 -21.13 -25.09 -0.51
N GLY A 661 -21.71 -25.29 0.67
CA GLY A 661 -22.44 -26.51 1.01
C GLY A 661 -23.82 -26.57 0.36
N GLU A 662 -24.47 -27.74 0.43
CA GLU A 662 -25.82 -27.97 -0.11
C GLU A 662 -26.89 -27.04 0.47
N ASP A 663 -26.68 -26.51 1.68
CA ASP A 663 -27.58 -25.54 2.32
C ASP A 663 -27.37 -24.09 1.82
N GLY A 664 -26.50 -23.91 0.81
CA GLY A 664 -26.18 -22.62 0.19
C GLY A 664 -25.24 -21.75 1.03
N LYS A 665 -24.72 -22.25 2.15
CA LYS A 665 -23.77 -21.51 2.99
C LYS A 665 -22.33 -21.83 2.64
N THR A 666 -21.46 -20.89 2.98
CA THR A 666 -20.03 -21.01 2.74
C THR A 666 -19.33 -21.50 4.01
N TYR A 667 -18.46 -22.49 3.84
CA TYR A 667 -17.77 -23.20 4.92
C TYR A 667 -16.26 -23.21 4.73
N ALA A 668 -15.55 -23.29 5.85
CA ALA A 668 -14.10 -23.36 5.89
C ALA A 668 -13.60 -24.75 5.51
N CYS A 669 -12.54 -24.84 4.70
CA CYS A 669 -11.74 -26.06 4.57
C CYS A 669 -10.49 -26.00 5.44
N TYR A 670 -10.33 -26.97 6.32
CA TYR A 670 -9.20 -27.02 7.24
C TYR A 670 -8.70 -28.45 7.45
N LEU A 671 -7.47 -28.52 7.93
CA LEU A 671 -6.82 -29.68 8.50
C LEU A 671 -7.00 -29.50 9.98
N LYS A 672 -7.53 -30.52 10.63
CA LYS A 672 -7.69 -30.53 12.08
C LYS A 672 -7.32 -31.87 12.63
N THR A 673 -6.69 -31.85 13.79
CA THR A 673 -6.57 -33.00 14.67
C THR A 673 -7.29 -32.76 15.98
N ASP A 674 -7.81 -33.84 16.56
CA ASP A 674 -8.17 -33.93 17.98
C ASP A 674 -7.02 -34.56 18.78
N ALA A 675 -7.26 -34.79 20.07
CA ALA A 675 -6.23 -35.22 21.00
C ALA A 675 -5.68 -36.58 20.61
N TYR A 676 -4.36 -36.71 20.54
CA TYR A 676 -3.69 -38.00 20.40
C TYR A 676 -3.93 -38.88 21.62
N LYS A 677 -4.37 -40.13 21.40
CA LYS A 677 -4.70 -41.09 22.46
C LYS A 677 -4.37 -42.54 22.05
N THR A 678 -3.87 -43.36 22.97
CA THR A 678 -3.46 -44.76 22.70
C THR A 678 -4.18 -45.82 23.54
N GLY A 679 -5.18 -45.46 24.38
CA GLY A 679 -5.84 -46.40 25.32
C GLY A 679 -7.22 -45.95 25.89
N SER A 680 -7.85 -46.85 26.66
CA SER A 680 -9.29 -47.21 26.72
C SER A 680 -10.40 -46.21 27.10
N THR A 681 -11.60 -46.60 26.64
CA THR A 681 -12.97 -46.33 27.10
C THR A 681 -13.07 -45.94 28.58
N VAL A 682 -13.11 -44.64 28.85
CA VAL A 682 -13.81 -44.13 30.04
C VAL A 682 -15.26 -43.98 29.61
N ALA A 683 -16.20 -44.61 30.33
CA ALA A 683 -17.63 -44.39 30.12
C ALA A 683 -17.90 -42.88 30.13
N GLY A 684 -18.05 -42.28 28.95
CA GLY A 684 -18.24 -40.84 28.76
C GLY A 684 -17.27 -40.10 27.83
N SER A 685 -16.13 -40.65 27.39
CA SER A 685 -15.29 -39.98 26.37
C SER A 685 -14.85 -40.93 25.25
N LYS A 686 -15.62 -40.89 24.16
CA LYS A 686 -15.33 -41.53 22.85
C LYS A 686 -14.53 -40.61 21.89
N SER A 687 -14.02 -39.49 22.38
CA SER A 687 -13.35 -38.45 21.59
C SER A 687 -11.83 -38.64 21.53
N GLY A 688 -11.19 -38.32 20.41
CA GLY A 688 -9.74 -38.43 20.20
C GLY A 688 -9.37 -39.15 18.90
N ASN A 689 -8.15 -38.87 18.41
CA ASN A 689 -7.62 -39.31 17.11
C ASN A 689 -8.57 -39.07 15.93
N VAL A 690 -9.34 -37.99 15.98
CA VAL A 690 -10.05 -37.49 14.81
C VAL A 690 -9.07 -36.67 14.01
N ILE A 691 -8.92 -37.00 12.73
CA ILE A 691 -8.33 -36.10 11.74
C ILE A 691 -9.42 -35.75 10.75
N GLU A 692 -9.48 -34.47 10.37
CA GLU A 692 -10.25 -33.98 9.24
C GLU A 692 -9.24 -33.33 8.31
N THR A 693 -8.89 -34.00 7.22
CA THR A 693 -8.04 -33.44 6.15
C THR A 693 -8.84 -32.56 5.18
N TYR A 694 -10.16 -32.64 5.34
CA TYR A 694 -11.18 -32.06 4.51
C TYR A 694 -12.46 -31.92 5.36
N GLY A 695 -12.44 -31.00 6.32
CA GLY A 695 -13.55 -30.78 7.25
C GLY A 695 -14.76 -30.10 6.58
N ARG A 696 -15.91 -30.79 6.51
CA ARG A 696 -17.21 -30.20 6.11
C ARG A 696 -18.02 -29.66 7.30
N ASP A 697 -17.44 -29.60 8.49
CA ASP A 697 -18.17 -29.13 9.67
C ASP A 697 -18.60 -27.65 9.47
N LYS A 698 -19.64 -27.23 10.18
CA LYS A 698 -20.22 -25.87 10.12
C LYS A 698 -19.32 -24.83 10.79
N THR A 699 -18.02 -24.92 10.57
CA THR A 699 -17.04 -23.98 11.10
C THR A 699 -17.13 -22.65 10.36
N LEU A 700 -16.58 -21.65 11.01
CA LEU A 700 -16.88 -20.26 10.76
C LEU A 700 -15.69 -19.64 10.03
N LEU A 701 -15.89 -19.11 8.83
CA LEU A 701 -14.88 -18.34 8.06
C LEU A 701 -14.39 -17.11 8.84
N ARG A 702 -15.11 -16.68 9.89
CA ARG A 702 -14.67 -15.61 10.81
C ARG A 702 -13.56 -16.02 11.78
N ASP A 703 -13.31 -17.30 12.02
CA ASP A 703 -12.24 -17.73 12.93
C ASP A 703 -10.87 -17.59 12.25
N ALA A 704 -9.79 -17.48 13.03
CA ALA A 704 -8.43 -17.38 12.51
C ALA A 704 -7.59 -18.62 12.84
N TYR A 705 -6.96 -19.20 11.82
CA TYR A 705 -6.21 -20.46 11.86
C TYR A 705 -4.81 -20.29 11.26
N ALA A 706 -3.90 -21.20 11.58
CA ALA A 706 -2.57 -21.22 10.97
C ALA A 706 -2.67 -21.57 9.48
N VAL A 707 -1.73 -21.11 8.66
CA VAL A 707 -1.67 -21.41 7.22
C VAL A 707 -0.36 -22.14 6.94
N ARG A 708 -0.39 -23.20 6.15
CA ARG A 708 0.80 -23.80 5.56
C ARG A 708 0.68 -23.73 4.04
N CYS A 709 1.65 -23.06 3.43
CA CYS A 709 1.60 -22.69 2.02
C CYS A 709 2.13 -23.81 1.13
N VAL A 710 1.86 -23.72 -0.17
CA VAL A 710 2.44 -24.59 -1.20
C VAL A 710 3.02 -23.74 -2.32
N ARG A 711 3.96 -24.29 -3.10
CA ARG A 711 4.51 -23.58 -4.26
C ARG A 711 3.42 -23.22 -5.27
N GLU A 712 3.55 -22.02 -5.80
CA GLU A 712 2.85 -21.63 -7.02
C GLU A 712 3.40 -22.47 -8.19
N LYS A 713 2.51 -22.91 -9.10
CA LYS A 713 2.86 -23.73 -10.26
C LYS A 713 3.02 -22.88 -11.51
#